data_AF-A0AAD6YB13-F1
#
_entry.id   AF-A0AAD6YB13-F1
#
_cell.length_a   1.000
_cell.length_b   1.000
_cell.length_c   1.000
_cell.angle_alpha   90.00
_cell.angle_beta   90.00
_cell.angle_gamma   90.00
#
_symmetry.space_group_name_H-M   'P 1'
#
loop_
_entity.id
_entity.type
_entity.pdbx_description
1 polymer ?
#
loop_
_entity_poly.entity_id
_entity_poly.type
_entity_poly.pdbx_seq_one_letter_code
_entity_poly.pdbx_strand_id
1 'polypeptide(L)'
;MSVDLLRNRDTTSPLGSFDGNVAALARIRGETYFITTNADYVPDVPSIQEPHALFLREDMRYGTDDPTLWPQQWSARYCHLAAIAKKGSRPELDVMWWDPTPYDFIVGSAVTRGLGRLRNRCIEKFLPFVNDITAQCKDLPQKSRTPLFGELIQAILMMIEQLQTLPTTYNKTVFLTTSLQRACLELDALYYYMTLYKPRMENYLSTPSQNTSLAQCMGAFTAAPFVAQQLWSAGLPFWFFRPTYVFDNENILAVVPLLEPSSVIHNPAGEGAPTIIYSGNSTDEKIGAIHHAAAQTSWYRDPFATACTSSNSLTPPAATHPTAVSHVASTSVPSSSVPRSSHQSARTSDRSPHESKTPSKAPRKEPAKDQRHKFTTLSVPEMPPSIVAWAEALAAVDRSVTPFTSDAADRRYVLPEPALLINSTPERQRKFLHHWNLLRDGFIYMLSQPQHVQLLTAAEWRDILEGLITKRGHPNSKTYRRSAQLEDRIRPVLEVCNLTSAEGFPVPLESLPEFSLAQTREIVWEVAETNFRFEFCALDRRASKKDRLEEVKRCFAGHMLIGAPLEMSKCGLAANTSEQRHRYILRAAILMLDWVTKSPRPPAIMPSIARLLNWSPSHMQALESAVCRYYTQTFWEYFGRAAVVPLCLDHDISK
;
A
#
# COMPACT_ATOMS: atom_id res chain seq x y z
N MET A 1 10.69 50.80 -14.68
CA MET A 1 11.27 51.00 -16.04
C MET A 1 11.58 49.62 -16.60
N SER A 2 11.60 49.43 -17.92
CA SER A 2 12.16 48.19 -18.49
C SER A 2 13.68 48.31 -18.47
N VAL A 3 14.38 47.27 -18.01
CA VAL A 3 15.84 47.18 -18.11
C VAL A 3 16.18 46.59 -19.48
N ASP A 4 17.12 47.22 -20.19
CA ASP A 4 17.73 46.62 -21.37
C ASP A 4 18.80 45.61 -20.92
N LEU A 5 18.49 44.32 -21.12
CA LEU A 5 19.37 43.21 -20.77
C LEU A 5 20.52 43.02 -21.78
N LEU A 6 20.49 43.65 -22.96
CA LEU A 6 21.52 43.50 -23.99
C LEU A 6 22.61 44.57 -23.94
N ARG A 7 22.53 45.54 -23.01
CA ARG A 7 23.44 46.70 -22.93
C ARG A 7 24.93 46.32 -22.79
N ASN A 8 25.23 45.13 -22.25
CA ASN A 8 26.58 44.62 -21.98
C ASN A 8 27.01 43.52 -22.98
N ARG A 9 26.23 43.26 -24.05
CA ARG A 9 26.38 42.09 -24.92
C ARG A 9 27.72 42.07 -25.66
N ASP A 10 28.54 41.06 -25.37
CA ASP A 10 29.78 40.76 -26.06
C ASP A 10 29.81 39.28 -26.51
N THR A 11 29.75 39.05 -27.83
CA THR A 11 29.81 37.70 -28.42
C THR A 11 31.22 37.11 -28.50
N THR A 12 32.24 37.83 -28.04
CA THR A 12 33.66 37.40 -28.06
C THR A 12 34.20 37.04 -26.67
N SER A 13 33.59 37.56 -25.60
CA SER A 13 33.94 37.25 -24.21
C SER A 13 33.32 35.92 -23.75
N PRO A 14 34.07 35.04 -23.04
CA PRO A 14 33.55 33.78 -22.52
C PRO A 14 32.58 34.00 -21.35
N LEU A 15 31.41 33.38 -21.40
CA LEU A 15 30.36 33.50 -20.38
C LEU A 15 30.74 32.78 -19.07
N GLY A 16 30.66 33.50 -17.94
CA GLY A 16 30.76 32.97 -16.59
C GLY A 16 29.41 32.54 -16.01
N SER A 17 29.41 32.20 -14.71
CA SER A 17 28.24 31.66 -14.00
C SER A 17 27.09 32.64 -13.73
N PHE A 18 27.25 33.92 -14.03
CA PHE A 18 26.22 34.95 -13.84
C PHE A 18 25.71 35.53 -15.17
N ASP A 19 26.40 35.21 -16.27
CA ASP A 19 26.09 35.61 -17.63
C ASP A 19 24.99 34.72 -18.25
N GLY A 20 24.57 35.01 -19.48
CA GLY A 20 23.48 34.29 -20.16
C GLY A 20 23.75 33.98 -21.63
N ASN A 21 23.65 32.69 -21.99
CA ASN A 21 23.44 32.29 -23.39
C ASN A 21 22.12 32.89 -23.89
N VAL A 22 21.09 32.82 -23.05
CA VAL A 22 19.87 33.62 -23.16
C VAL A 22 19.51 34.22 -21.79
N ALA A 23 18.61 35.21 -21.80
CA ALA A 23 17.93 35.70 -20.61
C ALA A 23 16.46 36.01 -20.89
N ALA A 24 15.66 36.07 -19.82
CA ALA A 24 14.25 36.48 -19.89
C ALA A 24 13.89 37.43 -18.73
N LEU A 25 12.81 38.19 -18.89
CA LEU A 25 12.17 38.95 -17.81
C LEU A 25 10.96 38.17 -17.29
N ALA A 26 10.86 38.03 -15.96
CA ALA A 26 9.74 37.38 -15.28
C ALA A 26 9.13 38.31 -14.23
N ARG A 27 7.83 38.19 -13.97
CA ARG A 27 7.15 38.91 -12.89
C ARG A 27 6.85 37.96 -11.73
N ILE A 28 7.61 38.07 -10.64
CA ILE A 28 7.48 37.23 -9.45
C ILE A 28 6.93 38.10 -8.32
N ARG A 29 5.78 37.73 -7.74
CA ARG A 29 5.11 38.47 -6.66
C ARG A 29 4.87 39.97 -6.94
N GLY A 30 4.72 40.34 -8.22
CA GLY A 30 4.51 41.70 -8.70
C GLY A 30 5.79 42.44 -9.12
N GLU A 31 6.94 42.07 -8.56
CA GLU A 31 8.25 42.62 -8.91
C GLU A 31 8.80 42.02 -10.21
N THR A 32 9.66 42.76 -10.92
CA THR A 32 10.29 42.31 -12.16
C THR A 32 11.70 41.78 -11.90
N TYR A 33 11.90 40.51 -12.24
CA TYR A 33 13.18 39.80 -12.18
C TYR A 33 13.73 39.62 -13.60
N PHE A 34 15.04 39.54 -13.72
CA PHE A 34 15.73 39.00 -14.89
C PHE A 34 16.28 37.62 -14.54
N ILE A 35 16.31 36.71 -15.52
CA ILE A 35 16.78 35.34 -15.37
C ILE A 35 17.90 35.13 -16.37
N THR A 36 19.12 34.83 -15.91
CA THR A 36 20.22 34.39 -16.79
C THR A 36 20.43 32.88 -16.71
N THR A 37 20.92 32.27 -17.79
CA THR A 37 21.09 30.82 -17.89
C THR A 37 22.21 30.42 -18.85
N ASN A 38 22.83 29.27 -18.58
CA ASN A 38 23.70 28.56 -19.50
C ASN A 38 22.94 27.73 -20.56
N ALA A 39 21.62 27.60 -20.45
CA ALA A 39 20.77 26.99 -21.47
C ALA A 39 20.45 27.96 -22.63
N ASP A 40 19.81 27.42 -23.66
CA ASP A 40 19.29 28.13 -24.84
C ASP A 40 17.81 28.59 -24.69
N TYR A 41 17.17 28.28 -23.55
CA TYR A 41 15.80 28.66 -23.22
C TYR A 41 15.64 29.02 -21.74
N VAL A 42 14.58 29.78 -21.40
CA VAL A 42 14.16 30.03 -20.02
C VAL A 42 12.74 29.48 -19.84
N PRO A 43 12.52 28.44 -19.01
CA PRO A 43 11.17 28.00 -18.64
C PRO A 43 10.48 29.05 -17.77
N ASP A 44 9.16 29.15 -17.87
CA ASP A 44 8.39 29.91 -16.89
C ASP A 44 8.61 29.38 -15.46
N VAL A 45 8.60 30.30 -14.50
CA VAL A 45 8.97 30.04 -13.10
C VAL A 45 7.75 29.44 -12.38
N PRO A 46 7.83 28.19 -11.86
CA PRO A 46 6.72 27.57 -11.15
C PRO A 46 6.15 28.48 -10.07
N SER A 47 4.83 28.72 -10.14
CA SER A 47 4.12 29.79 -9.44
C SER A 47 4.55 29.97 -7.97
N ILE A 48 5.44 30.94 -7.72
CA ILE A 48 5.86 31.35 -6.35
C ILE A 48 4.77 32.23 -5.68
N GLN A 49 3.50 31.96 -6.02
CA GLN A 49 2.29 32.64 -5.55
C GLN A 49 1.58 31.79 -4.50
N GLU A 50 0.82 32.41 -3.61
CA GLU A 50 0.40 31.81 -2.35
C GLU A 50 -1.05 31.29 -2.36
N PRO A 51 -1.36 30.22 -1.60
CA PRO A 51 -0.54 29.03 -1.34
C PRO A 51 -0.71 28.03 -2.49
N HIS A 52 0.38 27.50 -3.03
CA HIS A 52 0.29 26.62 -4.21
C HIS A 52 -0.27 25.24 -3.83
N ALA A 53 -1.31 24.80 -4.53
CA ALA A 53 -2.01 23.55 -4.28
C ALA A 53 -1.46 22.43 -5.19
N LEU A 54 -0.77 21.47 -4.59
CA LEU A 54 -0.30 20.25 -5.25
C LEU A 54 -1.45 19.23 -5.33
N PHE A 55 -1.80 18.81 -6.53
CA PHE A 55 -2.80 17.77 -6.79
C PHE A 55 -2.46 16.97 -8.04
N LEU A 56 -3.05 15.78 -8.15
CA LEU A 56 -2.83 14.87 -9.28
C LEU A 56 -3.61 15.32 -10.52
N ARG A 57 -2.99 15.19 -11.69
CA ARG A 57 -3.53 15.57 -13.01
C ARG A 57 -4.10 14.36 -13.77
N GLU A 58 -4.84 14.61 -14.86
CA GLU A 58 -5.41 13.56 -15.74
C GLU A 58 -4.41 12.49 -16.19
N ASP A 59 -3.16 12.88 -16.47
CA ASP A 59 -2.07 11.97 -16.87
C ASP A 59 -1.45 11.19 -15.68
N MET A 60 -1.99 11.38 -14.48
CA MET A 60 -1.49 10.89 -13.20
C MET A 60 -0.07 11.39 -12.85
N ARG A 61 0.28 12.61 -13.26
CA ARG A 61 1.48 13.35 -12.80
C ARG A 61 1.08 14.65 -12.09
N TYR A 62 2.06 15.49 -11.76
CA TYR A 62 1.88 16.74 -11.01
C TYR A 62 2.11 18.01 -11.87
N GLY A 63 2.28 17.86 -13.19
CA GLY A 63 2.53 18.98 -14.11
C GLY A 63 3.81 19.74 -13.77
N THR A 64 3.74 21.07 -13.65
CA THR A 64 4.87 21.94 -13.28
C THR A 64 5.49 21.65 -11.92
N ASP A 65 4.82 20.88 -11.06
CA ASP A 65 5.35 20.45 -9.76
C ASP A 65 6.09 19.11 -9.81
N ASP A 66 6.03 18.40 -10.94
CA ASP A 66 6.74 17.12 -11.12
C ASP A 66 8.20 17.37 -11.55
N PRO A 67 9.20 16.98 -10.75
CA PRO A 67 10.61 17.20 -11.09
C PRO A 67 11.07 16.50 -12.38
N THR A 68 10.30 15.54 -12.89
CA THR A 68 10.60 14.84 -14.15
C THR A 68 9.95 15.47 -15.39
N LEU A 69 9.09 16.48 -15.20
CA LEU A 69 8.43 17.24 -16.26
C LEU A 69 8.91 18.69 -16.36
N TRP A 70 9.22 19.32 -15.22
CA TRP A 70 9.56 20.75 -15.17
C TRP A 70 10.65 21.07 -14.14
N PRO A 71 11.55 22.04 -14.40
CA PRO A 71 12.59 22.41 -13.46
C PRO A 71 12.01 22.97 -12.16
N GLN A 72 12.55 22.51 -11.04
CA GLN A 72 12.15 22.97 -9.70
C GLN A 72 13.13 24.04 -9.19
N GLN A 73 12.72 24.75 -8.13
CA GLN A 73 13.66 25.55 -7.34
C GLN A 73 14.68 24.63 -6.67
N TRP A 74 15.96 25.02 -6.69
CA TRP A 74 17.03 24.26 -6.04
C TRP A 74 16.78 24.13 -4.54
N SER A 75 16.94 22.91 -4.05
CA SER A 75 16.87 22.53 -2.63
C SER A 75 18.19 21.87 -2.24
N ALA A 76 18.68 22.15 -1.03
CA ALA A 76 19.85 21.44 -0.49
C ALA A 76 19.53 19.95 -0.20
N ARG A 77 18.29 19.66 0.21
CA ARG A 77 17.80 18.32 0.54
C ARG A 77 17.54 17.48 -0.71
N TYR A 78 17.05 18.11 -1.78
CA TYR A 78 16.70 17.48 -3.05
C TYR A 78 17.55 18.01 -4.21
N CYS A 79 18.84 18.25 -3.95
CA CYS A 79 19.77 18.89 -4.89
C CYS A 79 20.03 18.05 -6.17
N HIS A 80 19.82 16.73 -6.10
CA HIS A 80 19.91 15.82 -7.24
C HIS A 80 18.81 16.02 -8.29
N LEU A 81 17.69 16.66 -7.97
CA LEU A 81 16.61 16.88 -8.96
C LEU A 81 17.07 17.68 -10.18
N ALA A 82 18.06 18.57 -10.01
CA ALA A 82 18.69 19.30 -11.11
C ALA A 82 19.39 18.37 -12.13
N ALA A 83 19.80 17.17 -11.71
CA ALA A 83 20.48 16.17 -12.53
C ALA A 83 19.53 15.18 -13.21
N ILE A 84 18.20 15.26 -13.01
CA ILE A 84 17.22 14.41 -13.71
C ILE A 84 17.42 14.51 -15.22
N ALA A 85 17.59 13.38 -15.88
CA ALA A 85 17.74 13.30 -17.33
C ALA A 85 16.50 13.84 -18.07
N LYS A 86 16.69 14.44 -19.26
CA LYS A 86 15.59 14.85 -20.16
C LYS A 86 15.18 13.71 -21.09
N LYS A 87 13.92 13.74 -21.56
CA LYS A 87 13.42 12.81 -22.58
C LYS A 87 14.31 12.84 -23.82
N GLY A 88 14.76 11.67 -24.26
CA GLY A 88 15.68 11.54 -25.41
C GLY A 88 17.15 11.85 -25.12
N SER A 89 17.57 12.12 -23.87
CA SER A 89 18.99 12.30 -23.56
C SER A 89 19.81 11.02 -23.68
N ARG A 90 19.17 9.87 -23.40
CA ARG A 90 19.79 8.53 -23.26
C ARG A 90 18.75 7.44 -23.58
N PRO A 91 18.96 6.58 -24.61
CA PRO A 91 17.93 5.62 -25.05
C PRO A 91 17.50 4.60 -24.00
N GLU A 92 18.38 4.24 -23.06
CA GLU A 92 18.07 3.31 -21.96
C GLU A 92 17.01 3.86 -20.98
N LEU A 93 16.72 5.16 -21.04
CA LEU A 93 15.68 5.82 -20.26
C LEU A 93 14.35 6.04 -21.02
N ASP A 94 14.22 5.67 -22.30
CA ASP A 94 13.02 6.02 -23.09
C ASP A 94 11.70 5.48 -22.50
N VAL A 95 11.75 4.35 -21.78
CA VAL A 95 10.61 3.78 -21.03
C VAL A 95 10.09 4.71 -19.92
N MET A 96 10.92 5.64 -19.44
CA MET A 96 10.57 6.60 -18.38
C MET A 96 9.61 7.69 -18.86
N TRP A 97 9.40 7.83 -20.17
CA TRP A 97 8.42 8.75 -20.78
C TRP A 97 7.48 8.03 -21.77
N TRP A 98 7.12 6.79 -21.45
CA TRP A 98 6.08 6.02 -22.13
C TRP A 98 4.78 6.06 -21.32
N ASP A 99 3.68 6.49 -21.95
CA ASP A 99 2.36 6.55 -21.31
C ASP A 99 1.57 5.24 -21.56
N PRO A 100 1.08 4.54 -20.52
CA PRO A 100 0.32 3.30 -20.69
C PRO A 100 -1.02 3.53 -21.38
N THR A 101 -1.26 2.87 -22.51
CA THR A 101 -2.54 2.97 -23.23
C THR A 101 -3.58 1.97 -22.70
N PRO A 102 -4.88 2.14 -22.98
CA PRO A 102 -5.89 1.11 -22.69
C PRO A 102 -5.60 -0.25 -23.38
N TYR A 103 -4.83 -0.28 -24.47
CA TYR A 103 -4.41 -1.52 -25.12
C TYR A 103 -3.36 -2.30 -24.32
N ASP A 104 -2.59 -1.62 -23.46
CA ASP A 104 -1.57 -2.22 -22.60
C ASP A 104 -2.14 -2.72 -21.26
N PHE A 105 -3.42 -2.46 -21.01
CA PHE A 105 -4.18 -2.90 -19.85
C PHE A 105 -5.09 -4.09 -20.22
N ILE A 106 -4.91 -5.23 -19.55
CA ILE A 106 -5.80 -6.39 -19.65
C ILE A 106 -6.85 -6.25 -18.55
N VAL A 107 -8.09 -5.91 -18.92
CA VAL A 107 -9.25 -6.02 -18.02
C VAL A 107 -9.39 -7.47 -17.55
N GLY A 108 -9.84 -7.67 -16.31
CA GLY A 108 -10.02 -8.98 -15.69
C GLY A 108 -11.19 -9.79 -16.26
N SER A 109 -11.98 -10.40 -15.39
CA SER A 109 -13.19 -11.12 -15.82
C SER A 109 -14.17 -10.17 -16.55
N ALA A 110 -15.01 -10.72 -17.43
CA ALA A 110 -16.01 -9.93 -18.19
C ALA A 110 -17.06 -9.20 -17.30
N VAL A 111 -17.06 -9.47 -16.00
CA VAL A 111 -17.92 -8.85 -14.99
C VAL A 111 -17.14 -7.83 -14.12
N THR A 112 -15.84 -8.04 -13.86
CA THR A 112 -14.97 -7.11 -13.11
C THR A 112 -14.45 -5.96 -14.00
N ARG A 113 -15.37 -5.28 -14.71
CA ARG A 113 -15.09 -4.36 -15.83
C ARG A 113 -14.27 -3.12 -15.49
N GLY A 114 -14.12 -2.77 -14.21
CA GLY A 114 -13.28 -1.66 -13.74
C GLY A 114 -11.85 -2.05 -13.36
N LEU A 115 -11.54 -3.36 -13.29
CA LEU A 115 -10.25 -3.88 -12.83
C LEU A 115 -9.50 -4.65 -13.91
N GLY A 116 -8.17 -4.61 -13.82
CA GLY A 116 -7.28 -5.25 -14.76
C GLY A 116 -5.80 -5.14 -14.35
N ARG A 117 -4.92 -5.55 -15.25
CA ARG A 117 -3.46 -5.61 -15.04
C ARG A 117 -2.72 -4.98 -16.21
N LEU A 118 -1.58 -4.36 -15.95
CA LEU A 118 -0.67 -3.98 -17.02
C LEU A 118 -0.06 -5.26 -17.63
N ARG A 119 0.08 -5.32 -18.96
CA ARG A 119 0.75 -6.47 -19.61
C ARG A 119 2.19 -6.61 -19.12
N ASN A 120 2.61 -7.83 -18.74
CA ASN A 120 3.96 -8.10 -18.25
C ASN A 120 5.07 -7.56 -19.18
N ARG A 121 4.91 -7.72 -20.50
CA ARG A 121 5.79 -7.15 -21.56
C ARG A 121 6.07 -5.63 -21.45
N CYS A 122 5.24 -4.89 -20.73
CA CYS A 122 5.38 -3.46 -20.50
C CYS A 122 6.11 -3.16 -19.19
N ILE A 123 5.93 -4.00 -18.16
CA ILE A 123 6.67 -3.97 -16.89
C ILE A 123 8.11 -4.43 -17.12
N GLU A 124 8.30 -5.47 -17.93
CA GLU A 124 9.60 -6.05 -18.31
C GLU A 124 10.58 -5.00 -18.88
N LYS A 125 10.06 -3.96 -19.55
CA LYS A 125 10.87 -2.84 -20.09
C LYS A 125 11.64 -2.06 -19.01
N PHE A 126 11.14 -2.01 -17.78
CA PHE A 126 11.80 -1.31 -16.67
C PHE A 126 12.90 -2.15 -16.01
N LEU A 127 12.85 -3.48 -16.13
CA LEU A 127 13.70 -4.39 -15.37
C LEU A 127 15.21 -4.26 -15.67
N PRO A 128 15.68 -4.05 -16.93
CA PRO A 128 17.11 -3.85 -17.20
C PRO A 128 17.68 -2.65 -16.43
N PHE A 129 17.10 -1.46 -16.64
CA PHE A 129 17.50 -0.25 -15.93
C PHE A 129 17.47 -0.43 -14.41
N VAL A 130 16.38 -1.00 -13.86
CA VAL A 130 16.23 -1.17 -12.40
C VAL A 130 17.26 -2.12 -11.84
N ASN A 131 17.61 -3.21 -12.54
CA ASN A 131 18.68 -4.12 -12.11
C ASN A 131 20.04 -3.42 -12.13
N ASP A 132 20.37 -2.72 -13.22
CA ASP A 132 21.68 -2.10 -13.43
C ASP A 132 21.93 -0.96 -12.44
N ILE A 133 20.98 -0.02 -12.29
CA ILE A 133 21.12 1.09 -11.32
C ILE A 133 21.16 0.57 -9.87
N THR A 134 20.40 -0.49 -9.56
CA THR A 134 20.41 -1.11 -8.24
C THR A 134 21.71 -1.86 -7.95
N ALA A 135 22.41 -2.38 -8.97
CA ALA A 135 23.76 -2.92 -8.83
C ALA A 135 24.76 -1.78 -8.57
N GLN A 136 24.78 -0.76 -9.42
CA GLN A 136 25.67 0.40 -9.28
C GLN A 136 25.53 1.10 -7.91
N CYS A 137 24.31 1.23 -7.39
CA CYS A 137 24.04 1.80 -6.06
C CYS A 137 24.56 0.93 -4.89
N LYS A 138 24.66 -0.40 -5.07
CA LYS A 138 25.24 -1.31 -4.06
C LYS A 138 26.76 -1.21 -3.99
N ASP A 139 27.42 -0.77 -5.05
CA ASP A 139 28.88 -0.65 -5.15
C ASP A 139 29.40 0.74 -4.75
N LEU A 140 28.52 1.74 -4.62
CA LEU A 140 28.89 3.09 -4.16
C LEU A 140 29.64 3.07 -2.81
N PRO A 141 30.72 3.86 -2.62
CA PRO A 141 31.35 4.03 -1.32
C PRO A 141 30.34 4.49 -0.24
N GLN A 142 30.46 3.98 0.99
CA GLN A 142 29.49 4.29 2.07
C GLN A 142 29.30 5.79 2.31
N LYS A 143 30.38 6.59 2.18
CA LYS A 143 30.36 8.06 2.26
C LYS A 143 29.49 8.77 1.21
N SER A 144 29.11 8.07 0.14
CA SER A 144 28.29 8.58 -0.97
C SER A 144 26.84 8.08 -0.92
N ARG A 145 26.48 7.23 0.06
CA ARG A 145 25.12 6.67 0.21
C ARG A 145 24.28 7.55 1.13
N THR A 146 23.25 8.19 0.59
CA THR A 146 22.15 8.77 1.36
C THR A 146 21.08 7.70 1.67
N PRO A 147 20.23 7.88 2.70
CA PRO A 147 19.09 6.99 2.95
C PRO A 147 18.13 6.89 1.76
N LEU A 148 17.98 7.99 1.02
CA LEU A 148 17.10 8.12 -0.15
C LEU A 148 17.36 7.08 -1.25
N PHE A 149 18.61 6.60 -1.42
CA PHE A 149 18.89 5.47 -2.34
C PHE A 149 18.09 4.22 -1.95
N GLY A 150 18.04 3.89 -0.65
CA GLY A 150 17.29 2.73 -0.15
C GLY A 150 15.78 2.93 -0.23
N GLU A 151 15.32 4.15 0.06
CA GLU A 151 13.90 4.54 -0.03
C GLU A 151 13.38 4.45 -1.47
N LEU A 152 14.12 5.01 -2.44
CA LEU A 152 13.77 4.94 -3.86
C LEU A 152 13.83 3.51 -4.41
N ILE A 153 14.87 2.73 -4.10
CA ILE A 153 14.98 1.32 -4.53
C ILE A 153 13.82 0.49 -3.96
N GLN A 154 13.46 0.67 -2.68
CA GLN A 154 12.33 -0.02 -2.07
C GLN A 154 11.00 0.39 -2.73
N ALA A 155 10.80 1.69 -3.01
CA ALA A 155 9.60 2.18 -3.69
C ALA A 155 9.46 1.63 -5.12
N ILE A 156 10.55 1.61 -5.90
CA ILE A 156 10.61 1.04 -7.25
C ILE A 156 10.19 -0.44 -7.24
N LEU A 157 10.80 -1.24 -6.36
CA LEU A 157 10.46 -2.67 -6.22
C LEU A 157 8.99 -2.85 -5.79
N MET A 158 8.52 -2.05 -4.82
CA MET A 158 7.12 -2.06 -4.36
C MET A 158 6.11 -1.52 -5.37
N MET A 159 6.51 -0.90 -6.49
CA MET A 159 5.62 -0.51 -7.59
C MET A 159 5.63 -1.55 -8.73
N ILE A 160 6.79 -2.12 -9.05
CA ILE A 160 6.90 -3.27 -9.98
C ILE A 160 6.08 -4.46 -9.46
N GLU A 161 6.25 -4.79 -8.18
CA GLU A 161 5.55 -5.91 -7.53
C GLU A 161 4.01 -5.65 -7.53
N GLN A 162 3.51 -4.40 -7.45
CA GLN A 162 2.08 -4.07 -7.60
C GLN A 162 1.57 -4.35 -9.01
N LEU A 163 2.26 -3.78 -10.02
CA LEU A 163 1.87 -3.89 -11.43
C LEU A 163 1.83 -5.35 -11.91
N GLN A 164 2.68 -6.21 -11.33
CA GLN A 164 2.70 -7.65 -11.57
C GLN A 164 1.60 -8.41 -10.82
N THR A 165 1.40 -8.15 -9.51
CA THR A 165 0.61 -9.03 -8.63
C THR A 165 -0.85 -8.62 -8.44
N LEU A 166 -1.20 -7.34 -8.53
CA LEU A 166 -2.53 -6.84 -8.19
C LEU A 166 -3.41 -6.56 -9.42
N PRO A 167 -4.70 -6.93 -9.42
CA PRO A 167 -5.68 -6.27 -10.27
C PRO A 167 -5.92 -4.85 -9.73
N THR A 168 -5.83 -3.83 -10.57
CA THR A 168 -6.09 -2.43 -10.20
C THR A 168 -6.94 -1.73 -11.27
N THR A 169 -7.45 -0.53 -10.98
CA THR A 169 -8.13 0.28 -12.01
C THR A 169 -7.11 0.84 -13.00
N TYR A 170 -7.53 1.18 -14.23
CA TYR A 170 -6.63 1.75 -15.24
C TYR A 170 -5.90 3.00 -14.71
N ASN A 171 -6.62 3.96 -14.11
CA ASN A 171 -6.01 5.17 -13.53
C ASN A 171 -4.99 4.83 -12.42
N LYS A 172 -5.23 3.79 -11.61
CA LYS A 172 -4.27 3.32 -10.60
C LYS A 172 -3.04 2.66 -11.25
N THR A 173 -3.21 1.91 -12.33
CA THR A 173 -2.10 1.38 -13.14
C THR A 173 -1.26 2.49 -13.76
N VAL A 174 -1.89 3.54 -14.30
CA VAL A 174 -1.18 4.71 -14.85
C VAL A 174 -0.42 5.43 -13.73
N PHE A 175 -1.06 5.75 -12.60
CA PHE A 175 -0.42 6.39 -11.44
C PHE A 175 0.77 5.59 -10.86
N LEU A 176 0.66 4.26 -10.80
CA LEU A 176 1.77 3.40 -10.39
C LEU A 176 2.90 3.40 -11.42
N THR A 177 2.58 3.48 -12.71
CA THR A 177 3.59 3.58 -13.78
C THR A 177 4.29 4.93 -13.76
N THR A 178 3.57 6.05 -13.68
CA THR A 178 4.18 7.39 -13.62
C THR A 178 5.00 7.59 -12.34
N SER A 179 4.60 6.96 -11.24
CA SER A 179 5.37 6.98 -9.99
C SER A 179 6.61 6.08 -10.03
N LEU A 180 6.55 4.94 -10.72
CA LEU A 180 7.72 4.11 -11.04
C LEU A 180 8.71 4.87 -11.92
N GLN A 181 8.24 5.50 -13.01
CA GLN A 181 9.04 6.35 -13.89
C GLN A 181 9.75 7.47 -13.10
N ARG A 182 9.01 8.16 -12.23
CA ARG A 182 9.55 9.23 -11.38
C ARG A 182 10.64 8.74 -10.43
N ALA A 183 10.40 7.64 -9.71
CA ALA A 183 11.37 7.08 -8.77
C ALA A 183 12.63 6.56 -9.49
N CYS A 184 12.48 5.96 -10.68
CA CYS A 184 13.60 5.54 -11.52
C CYS A 184 14.46 6.73 -11.99
N LEU A 185 13.84 7.78 -12.54
CA LEU A 185 14.55 9.00 -12.98
C LEU A 185 15.21 9.73 -11.81
N GLU A 186 14.60 9.74 -10.62
CA GLU A 186 15.21 10.35 -9.44
C GLU A 186 16.38 9.54 -8.89
N LEU A 187 16.30 8.20 -8.92
CA LEU A 187 17.41 7.32 -8.50
C LEU A 187 18.62 7.45 -9.43
N ASP A 188 18.38 7.55 -10.75
CA ASP A 188 19.38 7.87 -11.75
C ASP A 188 20.03 9.24 -11.48
N ALA A 189 19.21 10.27 -11.28
CA ALA A 189 19.67 11.61 -10.97
C ALA A 189 20.51 11.67 -9.69
N LEU A 190 20.09 10.95 -8.64
CA LEU A 190 20.80 10.86 -7.36
C LEU A 190 22.15 10.14 -7.53
N TYR A 191 22.21 9.08 -8.33
CA TYR A 191 23.46 8.39 -8.67
C TYR A 191 24.44 9.31 -9.40
N TYR A 192 24.03 9.93 -10.51
CA TYR A 192 24.89 10.84 -11.27
C TYR A 192 25.22 12.13 -10.51
N TYR A 193 24.33 12.64 -9.67
CA TYR A 193 24.62 13.76 -8.80
C TYR A 193 25.76 13.43 -7.81
N MET A 194 25.69 12.28 -7.14
CA MET A 194 26.69 11.88 -6.14
C MET A 194 28.01 11.38 -6.74
N THR A 195 28.02 10.91 -8.00
CA THR A 195 29.22 10.35 -8.65
C THR A 195 29.91 11.30 -9.65
N LEU A 196 29.16 12.19 -10.30
CA LEU A 196 29.66 13.05 -11.39
C LEU A 196 29.51 14.54 -11.08
N TYR A 197 28.30 15.02 -10.78
CA TYR A 197 28.05 16.46 -10.68
C TYR A 197 28.57 17.08 -9.38
N LYS A 198 28.31 16.47 -8.22
CA LYS A 198 28.79 16.96 -6.92
C LYS A 198 30.33 17.02 -6.84
N PRO A 199 31.11 16.03 -7.32
CA PRO A 199 32.56 16.16 -7.44
C PRO A 199 33.04 17.33 -8.31
N ARG A 200 32.31 17.71 -9.37
CA ARG A 200 32.61 18.92 -10.16
C ARG A 200 32.33 20.20 -9.38
N MET A 201 31.22 20.26 -8.62
CA MET A 201 30.88 21.39 -7.74
C MET A 201 31.91 21.62 -6.62
N GLU A 202 32.53 20.55 -6.13
CA GLU A 202 33.47 20.59 -5.00
C GLU A 202 34.95 20.77 -5.42
N ASN A 203 35.26 20.71 -6.72
CA ASN A 203 36.63 20.79 -7.24
C ASN A 203 37.09 22.25 -7.48
N TYR A 204 37.03 23.08 -6.43
CA TYR A 204 37.40 24.51 -6.47
C TYR A 204 38.85 24.80 -6.88
N LEU A 205 39.74 23.78 -6.90
CA LEU A 205 41.16 23.91 -7.24
C LEU A 205 41.46 23.69 -8.72
N SER A 206 40.52 23.11 -9.48
CA SER A 206 40.61 23.05 -10.93
C SER A 206 39.86 24.22 -11.53
N THR A 207 40.46 24.97 -12.45
CA THR A 207 39.68 25.87 -13.30
C THR A 207 38.59 25.05 -13.99
N PRO A 208 37.28 25.39 -13.82
CA PRO A 208 36.21 24.68 -14.50
C PRO A 208 36.47 24.81 -16.00
N SER A 209 36.67 23.67 -16.67
CA SER A 209 37.13 23.69 -18.05
C SER A 209 36.04 24.28 -18.94
N GLN A 210 36.41 25.22 -19.80
CA GLN A 210 35.53 25.85 -20.79
C GLN A 210 34.86 24.83 -21.74
N ASN A 211 35.36 23.57 -21.73
CA ASN A 211 34.85 22.43 -22.48
C ASN A 211 33.86 21.56 -21.69
N THR A 212 33.38 21.99 -20.51
CA THR A 212 32.36 21.26 -19.74
C THR A 212 31.01 21.41 -20.44
N SER A 213 30.65 20.43 -21.26
CA SER A 213 29.41 20.46 -22.04
C SER A 213 28.16 20.51 -21.15
N LEU A 214 27.16 21.28 -21.60
CA LEU A 214 25.87 21.41 -20.93
C LEU A 214 25.15 20.05 -20.91
N ALA A 215 24.84 19.58 -19.71
CA ALA A 215 24.16 18.31 -19.51
C ALA A 215 22.71 18.35 -20.01
N GLN A 216 22.26 17.26 -20.63
CA GLN A 216 20.87 17.06 -21.05
C GLN A 216 19.98 16.66 -19.87
N CYS A 217 20.00 17.50 -18.84
CA CYS A 217 19.27 17.34 -17.58
C CYS A 217 18.22 18.44 -17.41
N MET A 218 17.35 18.25 -16.41
CA MET A 218 16.25 19.16 -16.10
C MET A 218 16.75 20.52 -15.61
N GLY A 219 17.80 20.55 -14.78
CA GLY A 219 18.32 21.78 -14.16
C GLY A 219 17.45 22.31 -13.02
N ALA A 220 17.81 23.48 -12.50
CA ALA A 220 17.08 24.11 -11.39
C ALA A 220 17.06 25.65 -11.44
N PHE A 221 15.97 26.23 -10.92
CA PHE A 221 15.88 27.66 -10.63
C PHE A 221 16.61 27.99 -9.33
N THR A 222 17.33 29.12 -9.28
CA THR A 222 18.00 29.59 -8.06
C THR A 222 18.02 31.12 -7.97
N ALA A 223 18.00 31.64 -6.74
CA ALA A 223 18.30 33.04 -6.42
C ALA A 223 19.64 33.19 -5.64
N ALA A 224 20.35 32.08 -5.38
CA ALA A 224 21.60 32.07 -4.63
C ALA A 224 22.82 32.05 -5.60
N PRO A 225 23.69 33.08 -5.60
CA PRO A 225 24.82 33.17 -6.53
C PRO A 225 25.77 31.97 -6.45
N PHE A 226 26.06 31.50 -5.24
CA PHE A 226 26.91 30.33 -4.99
C PHE A 226 26.35 29.05 -5.63
N VAL A 227 25.03 28.86 -5.62
CA VAL A 227 24.36 27.70 -6.24
C VAL A 227 24.42 27.81 -7.76
N ALA A 228 24.23 29.00 -8.34
CA ALA A 228 24.41 29.22 -9.77
C ALA A 228 25.85 28.89 -10.21
N GLN A 229 26.85 29.32 -9.43
CA GLN A 229 28.26 28.99 -9.68
C GLN A 229 28.54 27.48 -9.58
N GLN A 230 27.96 26.77 -8.60
CA GLN A 230 28.09 25.31 -8.49
C GLN A 230 27.44 24.59 -9.68
N LEU A 231 26.21 24.95 -10.07
CA LEU A 231 25.52 24.34 -11.21
C LEU A 231 26.27 24.58 -12.53
N TRP A 232 26.79 25.80 -12.73
CA TRP A 232 27.66 26.15 -13.86
C TRP A 232 28.93 25.29 -13.90
N SER A 233 29.68 25.22 -12.80
CA SER A 233 30.90 24.37 -12.70
C SER A 233 30.61 22.87 -12.86
N ALA A 234 29.39 22.41 -12.57
CA ALA A 234 28.97 21.03 -12.82
C ALA A 234 28.65 20.75 -14.30
N GLY A 235 28.38 21.79 -15.10
CA GLY A 235 27.77 21.67 -16.43
C GLY A 235 26.26 21.41 -16.41
N LEU A 236 25.58 21.64 -15.28
CA LEU A 236 24.13 21.48 -15.18
C LEU A 236 23.39 22.73 -15.68
N PRO A 237 22.24 22.60 -16.35
CA PRO A 237 21.36 23.74 -16.64
C PRO A 237 20.89 24.43 -15.35
N PHE A 238 20.87 25.76 -15.34
CA PHE A 238 20.32 26.53 -14.22
C PHE A 238 19.66 27.82 -14.70
N TRP A 239 18.75 28.36 -13.89
CA TRP A 239 18.08 29.63 -14.15
C TRP A 239 18.24 30.54 -12.93
N PHE A 240 19.19 31.48 -13.03
CA PHE A 240 19.56 32.38 -11.94
C PHE A 240 18.71 33.64 -12.00
N PHE A 241 17.63 33.67 -11.21
CA PHE A 241 16.67 34.77 -11.19
C PHE A 241 17.04 35.83 -10.14
N ARG A 242 17.07 37.10 -10.56
CA ARG A 242 17.52 38.25 -9.76
C ARG A 242 16.63 39.47 -9.99
N PRO A 243 16.40 40.34 -8.98
CA PRO A 243 15.66 41.58 -9.17
C PRO A 243 16.33 42.47 -10.21
N THR A 244 15.55 43.12 -11.08
CA THR A 244 16.11 43.96 -12.17
C THR A 244 16.99 45.14 -11.73
N TYR A 245 16.96 45.53 -10.44
CA TYR A 245 17.83 46.58 -9.91
C TYR A 245 19.27 46.13 -9.60
N VAL A 246 19.59 44.83 -9.62
CA VAL A 246 20.97 44.32 -9.45
C VAL A 246 21.67 43.96 -10.78
N PHE A 247 21.05 44.26 -11.92
CA PHE A 247 21.66 44.04 -13.24
C PHE A 247 22.75 45.09 -13.50
N ASP A 248 24.00 44.64 -13.60
CA ASP A 248 25.19 45.49 -13.61
C ASP A 248 26.10 45.16 -14.80
N ASN A 249 26.90 44.09 -14.72
CA ASN A 249 27.94 43.76 -15.69
C ASN A 249 27.71 42.44 -16.46
N GLU A 250 26.55 41.79 -16.28
CA GLU A 250 26.27 40.49 -16.90
C GLU A 250 26.24 40.58 -18.43
N ASN A 251 26.99 39.70 -19.10
CA ASN A 251 26.96 39.51 -20.54
C ASN A 251 25.77 38.60 -20.93
N ILE A 252 24.91 39.06 -21.82
CA ILE A 252 23.71 38.33 -22.25
C ILE A 252 23.67 38.31 -23.78
N LEU A 253 23.77 37.11 -24.37
CA LEU A 253 23.91 36.96 -25.81
C LEU A 253 22.58 37.08 -26.58
N ALA A 254 21.44 36.82 -25.93
CA ALA A 254 20.09 37.04 -26.47
C ALA A 254 19.04 37.19 -25.35
N VAL A 255 17.90 37.82 -25.67
CA VAL A 255 16.71 37.82 -24.81
C VAL A 255 15.62 36.98 -25.47
N VAL A 256 14.98 36.12 -24.69
CA VAL A 256 13.92 35.20 -25.12
C VAL A 256 12.64 35.39 -24.30
N PRO A 257 11.46 35.03 -24.84
CA PRO A 257 10.26 34.86 -24.02
C PRO A 257 10.45 33.69 -23.04
N LEU A 258 9.63 33.66 -21.99
CA LEU A 258 9.50 32.47 -21.14
C LEU A 258 8.84 31.34 -21.93
N LEU A 259 9.34 30.12 -21.77
CA LEU A 259 8.75 28.91 -22.32
C LEU A 259 7.56 28.50 -21.46
N GLU A 260 6.37 28.61 -22.03
CA GLU A 260 5.09 28.25 -21.43
C GLU A 260 4.99 26.73 -21.12
N PRO A 261 4.52 26.32 -19.92
CA PRO A 261 4.36 24.92 -19.51
C PRO A 261 3.17 24.19 -20.16
N SER A 262 2.76 24.59 -21.36
CA SER A 262 1.56 24.09 -22.06
C SER A 262 1.57 22.58 -22.35
N SER A 263 2.75 21.94 -22.40
CA SER A 263 2.90 20.49 -22.58
C SER A 263 2.86 19.67 -21.30
N VAL A 264 2.74 20.32 -20.13
CA VAL A 264 2.69 19.65 -18.81
C VAL A 264 1.50 20.09 -17.95
N ILE A 265 0.72 21.09 -18.39
CA ILE A 265 -0.55 21.47 -17.75
C ILE A 265 -1.69 20.63 -18.32
N HIS A 266 -2.15 19.68 -17.52
CA HIS A 266 -3.40 18.92 -17.72
C HIS A 266 -4.47 19.34 -16.69
N ASN A 267 -5.72 18.90 -16.86
CA ASN A 267 -6.77 19.15 -15.88
C ASN A 267 -6.52 18.36 -14.56
N PRO A 268 -7.23 18.66 -13.46
CA PRO A 268 -7.33 17.78 -12.30
C PRO A 268 -7.70 16.33 -12.66
N ALA A 269 -7.20 15.37 -11.89
CA ALA A 269 -7.61 13.97 -12.01
C ALA A 269 -9.04 13.73 -11.49
N GLY A 270 -9.95 13.31 -12.36
CA GLY A 270 -11.30 12.85 -12.01
C GLY A 270 -12.37 13.95 -12.03
N GLU A 271 -13.62 13.55 -11.76
CA GLU A 271 -14.77 14.44 -11.77
C GLU A 271 -14.93 15.17 -10.43
N GLY A 272 -14.74 16.49 -10.42
CA GLY A 272 -15.00 17.35 -9.27
C GLY A 272 -13.83 18.26 -8.89
N ALA A 273 -13.74 18.62 -7.61
CA ALA A 273 -12.63 19.42 -7.08
C ALA A 273 -11.38 18.54 -6.88
N PRO A 274 -10.16 19.04 -7.19
CA PRO A 274 -8.93 18.28 -7.01
C PRO A 274 -8.70 17.86 -5.55
N THR A 275 -8.32 16.60 -5.34
CA THR A 275 -7.76 16.14 -4.06
C THR A 275 -6.37 16.76 -3.88
N ILE A 276 -6.31 17.83 -3.08
CA ILE A 276 -5.06 18.51 -2.72
C ILE A 276 -4.26 17.60 -1.78
N ILE A 277 -3.04 17.23 -2.18
CA ILE A 277 -2.11 16.40 -1.39
C ILE A 277 -1.08 17.23 -0.62
N TYR A 278 -0.85 18.49 -1.02
CA TYR A 278 -0.10 19.50 -0.27
C TYR A 278 -0.59 20.90 -0.64
N SER A 279 -0.59 21.83 0.32
CA SER A 279 -0.86 23.24 0.08
C SER A 279 0.09 24.07 0.93
N GLY A 280 0.93 24.89 0.30
CA GLY A 280 1.93 25.68 1.00
C GLY A 280 3.05 26.19 0.09
N ASN A 281 4.04 26.84 0.71
CA ASN A 281 5.11 27.56 -0.01
C ASN A 281 6.48 26.86 0.11
N SER A 282 6.57 25.66 0.71
CA SER A 282 7.84 24.96 0.94
C SER A 282 8.13 23.91 -0.14
N THR A 283 9.17 24.16 -0.94
CA THR A 283 9.64 23.25 -1.99
C THR A 283 9.99 21.86 -1.44
N ASP A 284 10.63 21.80 -0.27
CA ASP A 284 11.01 20.54 0.38
C ASP A 284 9.81 19.74 0.87
N GLU A 285 8.77 20.41 1.40
CA GLU A 285 7.53 19.74 1.80
C GLU A 285 6.72 19.27 0.60
N LYS A 286 6.70 20.07 -0.49
CA LYS A 286 6.04 19.71 -1.76
C LYS A 286 6.65 18.43 -2.35
N ILE A 287 7.99 18.34 -2.42
CA ILE A 287 8.70 17.14 -2.90
C ILE A 287 8.48 15.98 -1.92
N GLY A 288 8.56 16.23 -0.61
CA GLY A 288 8.24 15.25 0.42
C GLY A 288 6.81 14.70 0.33
N ALA A 289 5.83 15.52 -0.09
CA ALA A 289 4.46 15.10 -0.33
C ALA A 289 4.32 14.24 -1.60
N ILE A 290 5.07 14.52 -2.67
CA ILE A 290 5.16 13.65 -3.87
C ILE A 290 5.73 12.28 -3.47
N HIS A 291 6.83 12.25 -2.72
CA HIS A 291 7.43 11.01 -2.18
C HIS A 291 6.45 10.25 -1.27
N HIS A 292 5.76 10.96 -0.37
CA HIS A 292 4.79 10.37 0.54
C HIS A 292 3.55 9.83 -0.20
N ALA A 293 3.06 10.51 -1.24
CA ALA A 293 1.95 10.02 -2.06
C ALA A 293 2.30 8.73 -2.82
N ALA A 294 3.55 8.59 -3.29
CA ALA A 294 4.06 7.34 -3.85
C ALA A 294 4.23 6.25 -2.77
N ALA A 295 4.76 6.59 -1.59
CA ALA A 295 4.94 5.66 -0.47
C ALA A 295 3.60 5.19 0.14
N GLN A 296 2.56 6.03 0.12
CA GLN A 296 1.19 5.69 0.52
C GLN A 296 0.52 4.66 -0.41
N THR A 297 1.15 4.27 -1.53
CA THR A 297 0.75 3.07 -2.27
C THR A 297 1.03 1.77 -1.50
N SER A 298 1.78 1.80 -0.39
CA SER A 298 2.08 0.65 0.46
C SER A 298 0.83 -0.19 0.75
N TRP A 299 0.85 -1.41 0.23
CA TRP A 299 -0.33 -2.24 0.00
C TRP A 299 -0.71 -3.09 1.21
N TYR A 300 -0.06 -2.85 2.36
CA TYR A 300 -0.39 -3.48 3.62
C TYR A 300 -0.52 -2.47 4.75
N ARG A 301 -1.75 -2.36 5.25
CA ARG A 301 -2.04 -1.99 6.63
C ARG A 301 -2.64 -3.22 7.29
N ASP A 302 -2.20 -3.55 8.50
CA ASP A 302 -2.82 -4.62 9.29
C ASP A 302 -4.33 -4.32 9.48
N PRO A 303 -5.24 -5.09 8.86
CA PRO A 303 -6.68 -4.82 8.95
C PRO A 303 -7.26 -5.22 10.31
N PHE A 304 -6.48 -5.95 11.13
CA PHE A 304 -6.81 -6.30 12.50
C PHE A 304 -6.26 -5.29 13.52
N ALA A 305 -5.50 -4.27 13.10
CA ALA A 305 -5.00 -3.22 14.00
C ALA A 305 -6.11 -2.23 14.43
N THR A 306 -7.06 -1.92 13.55
CA THR A 306 -8.17 -0.98 13.80
C THR A 306 -9.24 -1.56 14.74
N ALA A 307 -9.27 -2.87 14.95
CA ALA A 307 -10.10 -3.52 15.98
C ALA A 307 -9.90 -2.86 17.35
N CYS A 308 -8.64 -2.80 17.79
CA CYS A 308 -8.18 -2.28 19.08
C CYS A 308 -8.45 -0.78 19.33
N THR A 309 -8.99 -0.04 18.36
CA THR A 309 -9.31 1.40 18.47
C THR A 309 -10.81 1.70 18.40
N SER A 310 -11.68 0.68 18.43
CA SER A 310 -13.14 0.82 18.29
C SER A 310 -13.85 1.37 19.54
N SER A 311 -13.28 2.40 20.18
CA SER A 311 -13.78 3.02 21.41
C SER A 311 -13.40 4.50 21.56
N ASN A 312 -13.52 5.31 20.50
CA ASN A 312 -14.09 6.67 20.60
C ASN A 312 -14.38 7.35 19.23
N SER A 313 -15.43 8.20 19.25
CA SER A 313 -15.74 9.31 18.32
C SER A 313 -15.48 9.14 16.80
N LEU A 314 -16.57 8.91 16.06
CA LEU A 314 -16.73 9.51 14.72
C LEU A 314 -17.09 10.99 14.88
N THR A 315 -16.16 11.89 14.57
CA THR A 315 -16.42 13.33 14.39
C THR A 315 -15.58 13.85 13.22
N PRO A 316 -16.18 14.46 12.18
CA PRO A 316 -15.41 15.10 11.11
C PRO A 316 -14.65 16.33 11.63
N PRO A 317 -13.55 16.74 10.98
CA PRO A 317 -12.83 17.96 11.36
C PRO A 317 -13.72 19.19 11.15
N ALA A 318 -13.93 19.97 12.22
CA ALA A 318 -14.72 21.19 12.16
C ALA A 318 -13.94 22.33 11.47
N ALA A 319 -14.66 23.18 10.74
CA ALA A 319 -14.11 24.38 10.13
C ALA A 319 -13.76 25.46 11.18
N THR A 320 -12.94 26.42 10.75
CA THR A 320 -12.28 27.44 11.59
C THR A 320 -13.21 28.54 12.13
N HIS A 321 -12.66 29.33 13.06
CA HIS A 321 -13.19 30.59 13.63
C HIS A 321 -14.21 30.46 14.80
N PRO A 322 -14.32 31.48 15.69
CA PRO A 322 -13.17 32.06 16.41
C PRO A 322 -13.41 32.19 17.93
N THR A 323 -12.35 32.63 18.61
CA THR A 323 -12.16 32.86 20.05
C THR A 323 -13.36 33.39 20.86
N ALA A 324 -13.65 32.74 21.99
CA ALA A 324 -14.40 33.31 23.13
C ALA A 324 -13.79 32.80 24.45
N VAL A 325 -13.92 33.57 25.54
CA VAL A 325 -13.10 33.43 26.77
C VAL A 325 -13.93 33.00 27.99
N SER A 326 -13.45 32.00 28.75
CA SER A 326 -13.55 31.84 30.22
C SER A 326 -12.83 30.54 30.65
N HIS A 327 -11.78 30.51 31.48
CA HIS A 327 -11.61 30.87 32.91
C HIS A 327 -12.13 29.84 33.94
N VAL A 328 -11.19 29.08 34.54
CA VAL A 328 -11.13 28.50 35.93
C VAL A 328 -12.33 27.66 36.48
N ALA A 329 -12.20 26.74 37.45
CA ALA A 329 -11.07 26.23 38.23
C ALA A 329 -11.24 24.73 38.62
N SER A 330 -10.12 24.01 38.68
CA SER A 330 -9.59 23.19 39.80
C SER A 330 -10.49 22.37 40.76
N THR A 331 -10.08 21.10 40.97
CA THR A 331 -10.08 20.31 42.25
C THR A 331 -11.41 19.99 42.97
N SER A 332 -11.61 18.87 43.70
CA SER A 332 -10.77 17.67 43.96
C SER A 332 -11.63 16.48 44.51
N VAL A 333 -11.05 15.28 44.48
CA VAL A 333 -11.45 13.99 45.13
C VAL A 333 -11.27 14.01 46.68
N PRO A 334 -11.64 12.97 47.48
CA PRO A 334 -12.65 11.89 47.34
C PRO A 334 -13.46 11.57 48.66
N SER A 335 -14.26 10.48 48.64
CA SER A 335 -14.35 9.42 49.69
C SER A 335 -15.66 9.11 50.47
N SER A 336 -15.96 7.80 50.49
CA SER A 336 -16.42 6.94 51.61
C SER A 336 -17.82 7.05 52.27
N SER A 337 -18.64 6.03 51.96
CA SER A 337 -19.20 5.01 52.90
C SER A 337 -20.44 5.27 53.82
N VAL A 338 -21.61 4.79 53.35
CA VAL A 338 -22.72 4.06 54.07
C VAL A 338 -23.39 4.68 55.34
N PRO A 339 -24.53 4.13 55.88
CA PRO A 339 -25.58 3.26 55.30
C PRO A 339 -27.05 3.68 55.62
N ARG A 340 -27.99 2.87 55.09
CA ARG A 340 -29.26 2.40 55.73
C ARG A 340 -30.54 3.28 55.72
N SER A 341 -31.63 2.64 55.24
CA SER A 341 -33.01 2.71 55.75
C SER A 341 -33.79 4.05 55.68
N SER A 342 -35.10 4.07 55.46
CA SER A 342 -36.08 3.16 54.82
C SER A 342 -37.42 3.91 54.74
N HIS A 343 -38.38 3.45 53.94
CA HIS A 343 -39.81 3.53 54.30
C HIS A 343 -40.64 2.57 53.42
N GLN A 344 -41.69 2.00 54.00
CA GLN A 344 -42.63 1.09 53.35
C GLN A 344 -43.96 1.82 53.07
N SER A 345 -44.69 1.35 52.07
CA SER A 345 -46.16 1.46 52.03
C SER A 345 -46.71 0.16 51.44
N ALA A 346 -47.81 -0.35 52.00
CA ALA A 346 -48.30 -1.70 51.70
C ALA A 346 -49.83 -1.81 51.82
N ARG A 347 -50.41 -2.64 50.94
CA ARG A 347 -51.71 -3.34 51.00
C ARG A 347 -51.73 -4.28 49.78
N THR A 348 -51.94 -5.60 49.82
CA THR A 348 -52.76 -6.51 50.67
C THR A 348 -54.27 -6.31 50.48
N SER A 349 -55.09 -7.34 50.22
CA SER A 349 -54.84 -8.80 50.03
C SER A 349 -55.69 -9.33 48.82
N ASP A 350 -56.15 -10.57 48.61
CA ASP A 350 -56.33 -11.78 49.44
C ASP A 350 -56.56 -13.07 48.57
N ARG A 351 -56.83 -14.21 49.24
CA ARG A 351 -57.41 -15.50 48.79
C ARG A 351 -56.63 -16.43 47.83
N SER A 352 -56.13 -17.49 48.45
CA SER A 352 -55.78 -18.84 47.94
C SER A 352 -57.05 -19.76 47.99
N PRO A 353 -57.02 -21.12 47.88
CA PRO A 353 -55.89 -22.06 47.73
C PRO A 353 -56.07 -23.21 46.68
N HIS A 354 -54.97 -23.89 46.30
CA HIS A 354 -54.73 -25.30 46.73
C HIS A 354 -53.37 -25.90 46.29
N GLU A 355 -53.17 -27.14 46.71
CA GLU A 355 -51.95 -27.96 46.86
C GLU A 355 -50.91 -28.01 45.73
N SER A 356 -49.68 -28.37 46.13
CA SER A 356 -48.56 -28.70 45.27
C SER A 356 -48.56 -30.16 44.78
N LYS A 357 -48.23 -30.37 43.50
CA LYS A 357 -47.59 -31.58 42.97
C LYS A 357 -46.74 -31.21 41.74
N THR A 358 -45.67 -31.96 41.51
CA THR A 358 -44.57 -31.59 40.60
C THR A 358 -44.85 -31.93 39.12
N PRO A 359 -44.51 -31.04 38.18
CA PRO A 359 -44.39 -31.39 36.77
C PRO A 359 -42.96 -31.82 36.40
N SER A 360 -42.89 -32.99 35.78
CA SER A 360 -41.71 -33.66 35.20
C SER A 360 -40.72 -32.76 34.44
N LYS A 361 -39.43 -33.14 34.47
CA LYS A 361 -38.41 -32.63 33.52
C LYS A 361 -38.72 -33.12 32.10
N ALA A 362 -39.20 -32.24 31.23
CA ALA A 362 -39.26 -32.53 29.80
C ALA A 362 -37.83 -32.81 29.24
N PRO A 363 -37.66 -33.78 28.30
CA PRO A 363 -36.35 -34.06 27.73
C PRO A 363 -35.74 -32.83 27.05
N ARG A 364 -34.48 -32.55 27.38
CA ARG A 364 -33.68 -31.52 26.70
C ARG A 364 -33.48 -31.98 25.25
N LYS A 365 -34.11 -31.30 24.28
CA LYS A 365 -33.89 -31.58 22.86
C LYS A 365 -32.39 -31.62 22.56
N GLU A 366 -31.94 -32.69 21.92
CA GLU A 366 -30.56 -32.83 21.49
C GLU A 366 -30.19 -31.69 20.53
N PRO A 367 -28.95 -31.15 20.60
CA PRO A 367 -28.48 -30.22 19.59
C PRO A 367 -28.46 -30.91 18.23
N ALA A 368 -28.87 -30.21 17.18
CA ALA A 368 -28.97 -30.77 15.83
C ALA A 368 -27.61 -31.23 15.29
N LYS A 369 -27.66 -32.23 14.39
CA LYS A 369 -26.54 -32.95 13.77
C LYS A 369 -25.33 -32.07 13.41
N ASP A 370 -24.15 -32.57 13.77
CA ASP A 370 -22.83 -32.27 13.18
C ASP A 370 -22.50 -30.81 12.87
N GLN A 371 -22.33 -30.00 13.92
CA GLN A 371 -21.54 -28.76 13.78
C GLN A 371 -20.05 -29.09 13.63
N ARG A 372 -19.53 -29.00 12.40
CA ARG A 372 -18.11 -29.17 12.04
C ARG A 372 -17.18 -28.55 13.09
N HIS A 373 -16.28 -29.34 13.63
CA HIS A 373 -15.18 -28.84 14.46
C HIS A 373 -14.23 -27.98 13.62
N LYS A 374 -14.20 -26.67 13.88
CA LYS A 374 -13.35 -25.72 13.14
C LYS A 374 -11.83 -25.93 13.30
N PHE A 375 -11.43 -26.73 14.29
CA PHE A 375 -10.04 -27.06 14.59
C PHE A 375 -9.56 -28.34 13.89
N THR A 376 -10.43 -29.00 13.10
CA THR A 376 -10.04 -30.11 12.23
C THR A 376 -10.17 -29.70 10.77
N THR A 377 -9.26 -30.22 9.94
CA THR A 377 -9.33 -30.12 8.48
C THR A 377 -10.64 -30.72 7.97
N LEU A 378 -11.16 -30.20 6.85
CA LEU A 378 -12.37 -30.75 6.23
C LEU A 378 -11.97 -31.86 5.27
N SER A 379 -12.49 -33.07 5.49
CA SER A 379 -12.25 -34.23 4.62
C SER A 379 -13.36 -34.33 3.57
N VAL A 380 -13.25 -33.52 2.51
CA VAL A 380 -14.07 -33.59 1.29
C VAL A 380 -13.17 -33.44 0.05
N PRO A 381 -13.50 -34.03 -1.11
CA PRO A 381 -12.65 -33.97 -2.30
C PRO A 381 -12.26 -32.55 -2.71
N GLU A 382 -13.15 -31.59 -2.52
CA GLU A 382 -13.03 -30.20 -2.98
C GLU A 382 -12.12 -29.35 -2.10
N MET A 383 -11.76 -29.83 -0.90
CA MET A 383 -10.76 -29.19 -0.05
C MET A 383 -9.36 -29.61 -0.52
N PRO A 384 -8.47 -28.67 -0.89
CA PRO A 384 -7.07 -28.99 -1.19
C PRO A 384 -6.38 -29.65 0.02
N PRO A 385 -5.49 -30.64 -0.19
CA PRO A 385 -4.77 -31.30 0.91
C PRO A 385 -4.03 -30.32 1.84
N SER A 386 -4.29 -30.44 3.14
CA SER A 386 -3.49 -29.80 4.19
C SER A 386 -2.21 -30.59 4.43
N ILE A 387 -1.10 -29.90 4.66
CA ILE A 387 0.13 -30.52 5.18
C ILE A 387 -0.13 -31.09 6.58
N VAL A 388 0.40 -32.29 6.85
CA VAL A 388 0.16 -33.07 8.08
C VAL A 388 0.54 -32.28 9.33
N ALA A 389 1.73 -31.67 9.38
CA ALA A 389 2.19 -30.90 10.54
C ALA A 389 1.26 -29.72 10.90
N TRP A 390 0.65 -29.07 9.90
CA TRP A 390 -0.32 -27.99 10.10
C TRP A 390 -1.70 -28.52 10.53
N ALA A 391 -2.14 -29.65 9.97
CA ALA A 391 -3.39 -30.30 10.36
C ALA A 391 -3.36 -30.80 11.81
N GLU A 392 -2.28 -31.49 12.20
CA GLU A 392 -2.03 -31.92 13.59
C GLU A 392 -1.97 -30.72 14.54
N ALA A 393 -1.24 -29.66 14.16
CA ALA A 393 -1.10 -28.46 14.97
C ALA A 393 -2.43 -27.73 15.20
N LEU A 394 -3.33 -27.73 14.21
CA LEU A 394 -4.65 -27.11 14.35
C LEU A 394 -5.57 -27.95 15.25
N ALA A 395 -5.51 -29.28 15.14
CA ALA A 395 -6.28 -30.20 15.98
C ALA A 395 -5.81 -30.21 17.44
N ALA A 396 -4.51 -29.97 17.67
CA ALA A 396 -3.88 -29.96 18.99
C ALA A 396 -4.02 -28.66 19.79
N VAL A 397 -4.75 -27.65 19.29
CA VAL A 397 -4.92 -26.35 19.98
C VAL A 397 -5.67 -26.53 21.31
N ASP A 398 -5.02 -26.12 22.40
CA ASP A 398 -5.63 -26.04 23.72
C ASP A 398 -6.55 -24.82 23.82
N ARG A 399 -7.84 -25.11 23.75
CA ARG A 399 -8.95 -24.16 23.83
C ARG A 399 -9.37 -23.82 25.26
N SER A 400 -8.72 -24.43 26.28
CA SER A 400 -8.89 -24.04 27.69
C SER A 400 -8.13 -22.74 28.02
N VAL A 401 -7.02 -22.49 27.31
CA VAL A 401 -6.32 -21.21 27.34
C VAL A 401 -7.26 -20.12 26.85
N THR A 402 -7.56 -19.14 27.71
CA THR A 402 -8.37 -17.97 27.33
C THR A 402 -7.59 -17.08 26.36
N PRO A 403 -8.25 -16.48 25.35
CA PRO A 403 -7.62 -15.44 24.53
C PRO A 403 -7.16 -14.20 25.34
N PHE A 404 -6.29 -13.36 24.76
CA PHE A 404 -5.89 -12.06 25.31
C PHE A 404 -7.04 -11.04 25.23
N THR A 405 -7.77 -11.04 24.12
CA THR A 405 -8.91 -10.17 23.80
C THR A 405 -10.16 -11.02 23.55
N SER A 406 -11.35 -10.45 23.76
CA SER A 406 -12.61 -11.05 23.27
C SER A 406 -13.34 -10.10 22.32
N ASP A 407 -12.60 -9.36 21.49
CA ASP A 407 -13.17 -8.51 20.46
C ASP A 407 -13.92 -9.39 19.43
N ALA A 408 -15.07 -8.90 18.97
CA ALA A 408 -15.81 -9.51 17.87
C ALA A 408 -15.16 -9.24 16.51
N ALA A 409 -14.24 -8.29 16.39
CA ALA A 409 -13.43 -8.04 15.21
C ALA A 409 -12.34 -9.12 15.00
N ASP A 410 -11.74 -9.62 16.07
CA ASP A 410 -10.71 -10.69 16.03
C ASP A 410 -11.23 -11.99 15.38
N ARG A 411 -12.52 -12.28 15.55
CA ARG A 411 -13.17 -13.49 15.00
C ARG A 411 -13.62 -13.36 13.54
N ARG A 412 -13.16 -12.33 12.83
CA ARG A 412 -13.47 -12.05 11.41
C ARG A 412 -12.32 -12.47 10.49
N TYR A 413 -12.55 -12.37 9.19
CA TYR A 413 -11.64 -12.79 8.13
C TYR A 413 -11.50 -11.68 7.07
N VAL A 414 -10.36 -11.67 6.36
CA VAL A 414 -10.10 -10.72 5.25
C VAL A 414 -10.72 -11.17 3.94
N LEU A 415 -10.81 -12.50 3.71
CA LEU A 415 -11.55 -13.17 2.64
C LEU A 415 -12.48 -14.24 3.28
N PRO A 416 -13.33 -14.99 2.54
CA PRO A 416 -14.13 -16.07 3.14
C PRO A 416 -13.30 -17.10 3.93
N GLU A 417 -13.91 -17.79 4.91
CA GLU A 417 -13.27 -18.99 5.47
C GLU A 417 -13.25 -20.08 4.38
N PRO A 418 -12.12 -20.76 4.07
CA PRO A 418 -12.02 -21.60 2.86
C PRO A 418 -13.10 -22.69 2.76
N ALA A 419 -13.45 -23.34 3.87
CA ALA A 419 -14.51 -24.35 3.87
C ALA A 419 -15.92 -23.77 3.68
N LEU A 420 -16.14 -22.47 3.86
CA LEU A 420 -17.45 -21.85 3.65
C LEU A 420 -17.89 -21.98 2.17
N LEU A 421 -16.93 -22.00 1.24
CA LEU A 421 -17.16 -22.11 -0.20
C LEU A 421 -17.70 -23.50 -0.60
N ILE A 422 -17.27 -24.57 0.09
CA ILE A 422 -17.46 -25.96 -0.33
C ILE A 422 -18.26 -26.83 0.66
N ASN A 423 -18.34 -26.47 1.95
CA ASN A 423 -19.12 -27.19 2.95
C ASN A 423 -20.61 -26.78 2.88
N SER A 424 -21.26 -27.13 1.77
CA SER A 424 -22.62 -26.75 1.38
C SER A 424 -23.22 -27.76 0.39
N THR A 425 -24.46 -27.57 -0.06
CA THR A 425 -25.03 -28.38 -1.16
C THR A 425 -24.40 -27.97 -2.52
N PRO A 426 -24.38 -28.84 -3.54
CA PRO A 426 -23.72 -28.54 -4.83
C PRO A 426 -24.23 -27.26 -5.52
N GLU A 427 -25.54 -26.99 -5.43
CA GLU A 427 -26.18 -25.79 -5.98
C GLU A 427 -25.64 -24.53 -5.31
N ARG A 428 -25.49 -24.60 -3.98
CA ARG A 428 -25.01 -23.50 -3.15
C ARG A 428 -23.51 -23.30 -3.28
N GLN A 429 -22.74 -24.38 -3.40
CA GLN A 429 -21.30 -24.33 -3.70
C GLN A 429 -21.04 -23.69 -5.07
N ARG A 430 -21.72 -24.13 -6.14
CA ARG A 430 -21.62 -23.54 -7.48
C ARG A 430 -21.93 -22.03 -7.44
N LYS A 431 -22.95 -21.64 -6.67
CA LYS A 431 -23.32 -20.24 -6.42
C LYS A 431 -22.27 -19.45 -5.65
N PHE A 432 -21.66 -20.05 -4.63
CA PHE A 432 -20.59 -19.43 -3.84
C PHE A 432 -19.32 -19.22 -4.67
N LEU A 433 -18.86 -20.25 -5.40
CA LEU A 433 -17.71 -20.17 -6.29
C LEU A 433 -17.92 -19.12 -7.40
N HIS A 434 -19.13 -19.05 -7.96
CA HIS A 434 -19.47 -18.04 -8.96
C HIS A 434 -19.44 -16.62 -8.39
N HIS A 435 -20.20 -16.32 -7.34
CA HIS A 435 -20.21 -14.96 -6.76
C HIS A 435 -18.87 -14.56 -6.13
N TRP A 436 -18.06 -15.52 -5.66
CA TRP A 436 -16.66 -15.26 -5.34
C TRP A 436 -15.91 -14.77 -6.57
N ASN A 437 -15.93 -15.54 -7.68
CA ASN A 437 -15.20 -15.16 -8.90
C ASN A 437 -15.65 -13.81 -9.48
N LEU A 438 -16.95 -13.46 -9.39
CA LEU A 438 -17.48 -12.15 -9.80
C LEU A 438 -16.95 -10.97 -8.98
N LEU A 439 -16.61 -11.19 -7.71
CA LEU A 439 -16.19 -10.14 -6.77
C LEU A 439 -14.70 -10.23 -6.38
N ARG A 440 -14.01 -11.29 -6.83
CA ARG A 440 -12.64 -11.67 -6.46
C ARG A 440 -11.66 -10.53 -6.66
N ASP A 441 -11.56 -10.01 -7.88
CA ASP A 441 -10.61 -8.93 -8.20
C ASP A 441 -10.90 -7.69 -7.36
N GLY A 442 -12.18 -7.38 -7.13
CA GLY A 442 -12.63 -6.30 -6.25
C GLY A 442 -12.14 -6.48 -4.83
N PHE A 443 -12.38 -7.64 -4.20
CA PHE A 443 -11.91 -7.91 -2.84
C PHE A 443 -10.37 -7.90 -2.76
N ILE A 444 -9.66 -8.51 -3.71
CA ILE A 444 -8.19 -8.51 -3.78
C ILE A 444 -7.66 -7.07 -3.92
N TYR A 445 -8.29 -6.24 -4.75
CA TYR A 445 -7.97 -4.82 -4.83
C TYR A 445 -8.22 -4.11 -3.48
N MET A 446 -9.35 -4.35 -2.81
CA MET A 446 -9.62 -3.73 -1.51
C MET A 446 -8.60 -4.12 -0.44
N LEU A 447 -8.01 -5.34 -0.48
CA LEU A 447 -6.91 -5.72 0.42
C LEU A 447 -5.67 -4.82 0.26
N SER A 448 -5.43 -4.29 -0.95
CA SER A 448 -4.34 -3.37 -1.25
C SER A 448 -4.62 -1.90 -0.88
N GLN A 449 -5.82 -1.57 -0.36
CA GLN A 449 -6.24 -0.20 -0.05
C GLN A 449 -6.35 0.03 1.48
N PRO A 450 -5.32 0.58 2.15
CA PRO A 450 -5.22 0.74 3.61
C PRO A 450 -6.39 1.40 4.35
N GLN A 451 -7.23 2.16 3.63
CA GLN A 451 -8.39 2.89 4.18
C GLN A 451 -9.72 2.14 3.98
N HIS A 452 -9.74 1.05 3.22
CA HIS A 452 -10.96 0.34 2.81
C HIS A 452 -10.95 -1.18 3.09
N VAL A 453 -9.85 -1.77 3.58
CA VAL A 453 -9.83 -3.20 3.93
C VAL A 453 -10.90 -3.51 4.99
N GLN A 454 -11.78 -4.48 4.73
CA GLN A 454 -12.88 -4.80 5.63
C GLN A 454 -12.80 -6.22 6.20
N LEU A 455 -12.79 -6.29 7.53
CA LEU A 455 -12.99 -7.54 8.25
C LEU A 455 -14.48 -7.92 8.29
N LEU A 456 -14.81 -9.06 7.71
CA LEU A 456 -16.16 -9.60 7.58
C LEU A 456 -16.31 -10.89 8.40
N THR A 457 -17.48 -11.08 9.01
CA THR A 457 -17.81 -12.31 9.74
C THR A 457 -18.11 -13.46 8.77
N ALA A 458 -17.95 -14.71 9.22
CA ALA A 458 -18.39 -15.90 8.46
C ALA A 458 -19.94 -16.02 8.31
N ALA A 459 -20.70 -15.02 8.77
CA ALA A 459 -22.12 -14.86 8.47
C ALA A 459 -22.30 -13.88 7.30
N GLU A 460 -21.68 -12.71 7.35
CA GLU A 460 -21.69 -11.71 6.27
C GLU A 460 -21.05 -12.27 4.98
N TRP A 461 -19.94 -13.01 5.08
CA TRP A 461 -19.36 -13.71 3.92
C TRP A 461 -20.33 -14.68 3.27
N ARG A 462 -21.13 -15.41 4.07
CA ARG A 462 -22.14 -16.33 3.53
C ARG A 462 -23.24 -15.56 2.81
N ASP A 463 -23.69 -14.44 3.39
CA ASP A 463 -24.69 -13.58 2.78
C ASP A 463 -24.20 -12.99 1.45
N ILE A 464 -22.93 -12.57 1.36
CA ILE A 464 -22.29 -12.11 0.11
C ILE A 464 -22.29 -13.22 -0.95
N LEU A 465 -21.74 -14.39 -0.63
CA LEU A 465 -21.61 -15.53 -1.55
C LEU A 465 -22.98 -16.12 -1.98
N GLU A 466 -24.01 -15.98 -1.14
CA GLU A 466 -25.40 -16.32 -1.43
C GLU A 466 -26.12 -15.25 -2.27
N GLY A 467 -25.48 -14.10 -2.52
CA GLY A 467 -26.02 -12.95 -3.24
C GLY A 467 -27.07 -12.14 -2.44
N LEU A 468 -27.15 -12.30 -1.12
CA LEU A 468 -28.08 -11.60 -0.20
C LEU A 468 -27.69 -10.11 0.03
N ILE A 469 -26.94 -9.54 -0.90
CA ILE A 469 -26.44 -8.15 -0.89
C ILE A 469 -27.45 -7.16 -1.48
N THR A 470 -28.41 -7.64 -2.28
CA THR A 470 -29.57 -6.84 -2.70
C THR A 470 -30.51 -6.55 -1.53
N LYS A 471 -30.97 -5.30 -1.42
CA LYS A 471 -32.07 -4.88 -0.53
C LYS A 471 -33.29 -5.79 -0.73
N ARG A 472 -33.68 -6.56 0.29
CA ARG A 472 -34.80 -7.53 0.20
C ARG A 472 -35.82 -7.46 1.33
N GLY A 473 -37.06 -7.79 0.98
CA GLY A 473 -38.21 -7.76 1.87
C GLY A 473 -38.78 -6.36 2.05
N HIS A 474 -39.86 -6.25 2.83
CA HIS A 474 -40.51 -4.96 3.07
C HIS A 474 -39.53 -3.92 3.66
N PRO A 475 -39.59 -2.65 3.24
CA PRO A 475 -38.88 -1.55 3.90
C PRO A 475 -39.06 -1.60 5.43
N ASN A 476 -38.02 -1.23 6.17
CA ASN A 476 -37.92 -1.35 7.63
C ASN A 476 -37.79 -2.78 8.21
N SER A 477 -37.92 -3.86 7.43
CA SER A 477 -37.70 -5.23 7.94
C SER A 477 -36.24 -5.49 8.38
N LYS A 478 -36.00 -6.46 9.27
CA LYS A 478 -34.64 -6.83 9.71
C LYS A 478 -33.77 -7.33 8.54
N THR A 479 -34.37 -8.06 7.60
CA THR A 479 -33.71 -8.56 6.38
C THR A 479 -33.31 -7.41 5.45
N TYR A 480 -34.20 -6.43 5.25
CA TYR A 480 -33.90 -5.22 4.48
C TYR A 480 -32.74 -4.44 5.09
N ARG A 481 -32.76 -4.20 6.41
CA ARG A 481 -31.67 -3.47 7.09
C ARG A 481 -30.34 -4.21 6.99
N ARG A 482 -30.31 -5.53 7.17
CA ARG A 482 -29.09 -6.35 7.07
C ARG A 482 -28.52 -6.38 5.65
N SER A 483 -29.37 -6.52 4.63
CA SER A 483 -28.93 -6.47 3.23
C SER A 483 -28.42 -5.08 2.85
N ALA A 484 -29.13 -4.01 3.20
CA ALA A 484 -28.66 -2.64 2.96
C ALA A 484 -27.33 -2.32 3.66
N GLN A 485 -27.18 -2.70 4.95
CA GLN A 485 -25.92 -2.53 5.68
C GLN A 485 -24.77 -3.33 5.05
N LEU A 486 -25.03 -4.50 4.49
CA LEU A 486 -24.04 -5.31 3.80
C LEU A 486 -23.67 -4.72 2.43
N GLU A 487 -24.65 -4.19 1.70
CA GLU A 487 -24.48 -3.44 0.45
C GLU A 487 -23.63 -2.18 0.67
N ASP A 488 -23.97 -1.34 1.66
CA ASP A 488 -23.20 -0.15 2.02
C ASP A 488 -21.76 -0.51 2.42
N ARG A 489 -21.57 -1.66 3.10
CA ARG A 489 -20.23 -2.18 3.44
C ARG A 489 -19.44 -2.61 2.20
N ILE A 490 -20.03 -3.34 1.25
CA ILE A 490 -19.30 -3.81 0.06
C ILE A 490 -19.32 -2.81 -1.10
N ARG A 491 -19.98 -1.64 -0.97
CA ARG A 491 -20.11 -0.65 -2.05
C ARG A 491 -18.77 -0.30 -2.74
N PRO A 492 -17.63 -0.08 -2.03
CA PRO A 492 -16.34 0.14 -2.69
C PRO A 492 -15.86 -1.03 -3.57
N VAL A 493 -16.23 -2.27 -3.25
CA VAL A 493 -15.96 -3.47 -4.08
C VAL A 493 -16.80 -3.41 -5.36
N LEU A 494 -18.08 -3.04 -5.23
CA LEU A 494 -19.01 -2.95 -6.36
C LEU A 494 -18.61 -1.81 -7.31
N GLU A 495 -18.37 -0.62 -6.78
CA GLU A 495 -17.94 0.58 -7.53
C GLU A 495 -16.68 0.30 -8.34
N VAL A 496 -15.65 -0.28 -7.73
CA VAL A 496 -14.37 -0.61 -8.40
C VAL A 496 -14.53 -1.73 -9.44
N CYS A 497 -15.49 -2.64 -9.28
CA CYS A 497 -15.86 -3.62 -10.31
C CYS A 497 -16.68 -3.02 -11.47
N ASN A 498 -17.01 -1.72 -11.45
CA ASN A 498 -17.99 -1.04 -12.31
C ASN A 498 -19.41 -1.62 -12.20
N LEU A 499 -19.81 -2.03 -10.99
CA LEU A 499 -21.17 -2.46 -10.64
C LEU A 499 -21.87 -1.31 -9.89
N THR A 500 -22.72 -0.56 -10.59
CA THR A 500 -23.45 0.60 -10.04
C THR A 500 -24.47 0.24 -8.96
N SER A 501 -24.88 -1.03 -8.89
CA SER A 501 -25.78 -1.58 -7.89
C SER A 501 -25.50 -3.08 -7.72
N ALA A 502 -26.16 -3.72 -6.75
CA ALA A 502 -26.17 -5.18 -6.62
C ALA A 502 -27.24 -5.85 -7.53
N GLU A 503 -27.85 -5.13 -8.48
CA GLU A 503 -28.86 -5.71 -9.38
C GLU A 503 -28.24 -6.82 -10.25
N GLY A 504 -28.98 -7.92 -10.42
CA GLY A 504 -28.44 -9.17 -10.96
C GLY A 504 -27.96 -10.17 -9.89
N PHE A 505 -27.76 -9.75 -8.63
CA PHE A 505 -27.50 -10.69 -7.52
C PHE A 505 -28.80 -11.11 -6.81
N PRO A 506 -29.03 -12.43 -6.58
CA PRO A 506 -28.15 -13.54 -6.91
C PRO A 506 -28.33 -13.96 -8.37
N VAL A 507 -27.24 -14.39 -9.01
CA VAL A 507 -27.30 -14.96 -10.37
C VAL A 507 -28.18 -16.22 -10.35
N PRO A 508 -29.14 -16.38 -11.28
CA PRO A 508 -30.02 -17.55 -11.35
C PRO A 508 -29.27 -18.87 -11.49
N LEU A 509 -29.78 -19.93 -10.84
CA LEU A 509 -29.14 -21.25 -10.72
C LEU A 509 -28.91 -21.94 -12.08
N GLU A 510 -29.75 -21.58 -13.04
CA GLU A 510 -29.77 -22.04 -14.44
C GLU A 510 -28.64 -21.41 -15.26
N SER A 511 -28.12 -20.25 -14.81
CA SER A 511 -27.10 -19.45 -15.50
C SER A 511 -25.71 -19.51 -14.87
N LEU A 512 -25.54 -20.23 -13.74
CA LEU A 512 -24.23 -20.42 -13.12
C LEU A 512 -23.38 -21.44 -13.92
N PRO A 513 -22.10 -21.16 -14.22
CA PRO A 513 -21.21 -22.14 -14.84
C PRO A 513 -20.93 -23.30 -13.89
N GLU A 514 -20.65 -24.48 -14.43
CA GLU A 514 -20.05 -25.57 -13.67
C GLU A 514 -18.59 -25.27 -13.36
N PHE A 515 -18.10 -25.79 -12.23
CA PHE A 515 -16.70 -25.67 -11.81
C PHE A 515 -16.11 -27.08 -11.73
N SER A 516 -14.94 -27.29 -12.34
CA SER A 516 -14.19 -28.52 -12.17
C SER A 516 -13.66 -28.66 -10.73
N LEU A 517 -13.27 -29.88 -10.36
CA LEU A 517 -12.61 -30.15 -9.07
C LEU A 517 -11.29 -29.37 -8.93
N ALA A 518 -10.55 -29.19 -10.03
CA ALA A 518 -9.32 -28.40 -10.08
C ALA A 518 -9.60 -26.92 -9.78
N GLN A 519 -10.46 -26.26 -10.56
CA GLN A 519 -10.85 -24.86 -10.36
C GLN A 519 -11.43 -24.60 -8.97
N THR A 520 -12.21 -25.54 -8.43
CA THR A 520 -12.73 -25.46 -7.07
C THR A 520 -11.59 -25.46 -6.04
N ARG A 521 -10.63 -26.38 -6.17
CA ARG A 521 -9.45 -26.46 -5.29
C ARG A 521 -8.55 -25.24 -5.43
N GLU A 522 -8.33 -24.72 -6.63
CA GLU A 522 -7.54 -23.52 -6.91
C GLU A 522 -8.15 -22.28 -6.22
N ILE A 523 -9.46 -22.08 -6.32
CA ILE A 523 -10.20 -21.02 -5.63
C ILE A 523 -10.09 -21.17 -4.09
N VAL A 524 -10.27 -22.39 -3.57
CA VAL A 524 -10.19 -22.64 -2.11
C VAL A 524 -8.75 -22.46 -1.60
N TRP A 525 -7.74 -22.81 -2.40
CA TRP A 525 -6.32 -22.59 -2.08
C TRP A 525 -5.98 -21.11 -2.02
N GLU A 526 -6.37 -20.30 -3.01
CA GLU A 526 -6.12 -18.86 -3.05
C GLU A 526 -6.69 -18.15 -1.81
N VAL A 527 -7.94 -18.48 -1.46
CA VAL A 527 -8.65 -17.93 -0.30
C VAL A 527 -8.02 -18.43 1.01
N ALA A 528 -7.47 -19.64 1.05
CA ALA A 528 -6.74 -20.14 2.21
C ALA A 528 -5.38 -19.43 2.39
N GLU A 529 -4.56 -19.40 1.34
CA GLU A 529 -3.21 -18.83 1.36
C GLU A 529 -3.25 -17.33 1.64
N THR A 530 -4.19 -16.59 1.05
CA THR A 530 -4.34 -15.14 1.29
C THR A 530 -4.79 -14.85 2.73
N ASN A 531 -5.77 -15.58 3.28
CA ASN A 531 -6.12 -15.44 4.70
C ASN A 531 -4.93 -15.80 5.60
N PHE A 532 -4.21 -16.90 5.33
CA PHE A 532 -3.07 -17.35 6.13
C PHE A 532 -1.93 -16.31 6.15
N ARG A 533 -1.57 -15.72 5.00
CA ARG A 533 -0.55 -14.66 4.90
C ARG A 533 -0.92 -13.42 5.73
N PHE A 534 -2.18 -12.98 5.68
CA PHE A 534 -2.66 -11.86 6.50
C PHE A 534 -2.77 -12.21 7.99
N GLU A 535 -3.29 -13.39 8.33
CA GLU A 535 -3.40 -13.88 9.71
C GLU A 535 -2.03 -14.00 10.39
N PHE A 536 -1.02 -14.50 9.66
CA PHE A 536 0.35 -14.55 10.15
C PHE A 536 0.96 -13.16 10.34
N CYS A 537 0.78 -12.23 9.39
CA CYS A 537 1.35 -10.89 9.51
C CYS A 537 0.71 -10.06 10.63
N ALA A 538 -0.60 -10.21 10.84
CA ALA A 538 -1.30 -9.59 11.96
C ALA A 538 -0.90 -10.22 13.30
N LEU A 539 -0.73 -11.55 13.36
CA LEU A 539 -0.25 -12.24 14.55
C LEU A 539 1.17 -11.81 14.92
N ASP A 540 2.10 -11.76 13.97
CA ASP A 540 3.48 -11.33 14.22
C ASP A 540 3.53 -9.87 14.74
N ARG A 541 2.80 -8.96 14.11
CA ARG A 541 2.71 -7.55 14.53
C ARG A 541 2.17 -7.43 15.96
N ARG A 542 1.11 -8.18 16.31
CA ARG A 542 0.49 -8.19 17.64
C ARG A 542 1.39 -8.82 18.70
N ALA A 543 1.98 -9.99 18.42
CA ALA A 543 2.74 -10.76 19.39
C ALA A 543 4.16 -10.24 19.63
N SER A 544 4.81 -9.67 18.60
CA SER A 544 6.15 -9.05 18.73
C SER A 544 6.13 -7.56 19.06
N LYS A 545 5.01 -6.87 18.75
CA LYS A 545 4.87 -5.40 18.79
C LYS A 545 5.83 -4.64 17.86
N LYS A 546 6.42 -5.31 16.87
CA LYS A 546 7.32 -4.74 15.86
C LYS A 546 6.58 -4.53 14.54
N ASP A 547 6.97 -3.52 13.78
CA ASP A 547 6.57 -3.39 12.37
C ASP A 547 7.69 -3.93 11.47
N ARG A 548 7.49 -5.13 10.91
CA ARG A 548 8.53 -5.88 10.19
C ARG A 548 7.96 -6.69 9.01
N LEU A 549 7.05 -6.05 8.27
CA LEU A 549 6.39 -6.61 7.08
C LEU A 549 7.35 -7.34 6.13
N GLU A 550 8.51 -6.75 5.82
CA GLU A 550 9.50 -7.33 4.91
C GLU A 550 10.24 -8.55 5.48
N GLU A 551 10.21 -8.77 6.80
CA GLU A 551 10.69 -10.00 7.43
C GLU A 551 9.61 -11.09 7.43
N VAL A 552 8.35 -10.70 7.65
CA VAL A 552 7.17 -11.58 7.52
C VAL A 552 7.03 -12.10 6.09
N LYS A 553 7.12 -11.22 5.09
CA LYS A 553 7.11 -11.57 3.65
C LYS A 553 8.09 -12.71 3.31
N ARG A 554 9.30 -12.71 3.90
CA ARG A 554 10.35 -13.74 3.70
C ARG A 554 9.98 -15.13 4.26
N CYS A 555 8.87 -15.25 5.00
CA CYS A 555 8.31 -16.54 5.40
C CYS A 555 7.47 -17.20 4.30
N PHE A 556 7.16 -16.51 3.20
CA PHE A 556 6.32 -17.00 2.12
C PHE A 556 7.08 -17.07 0.80
N ALA A 557 6.65 -17.96 -0.09
CA ALA A 557 7.14 -17.95 -1.47
C ALA A 557 6.67 -16.66 -2.18
N GLY A 558 7.56 -16.09 -3.00
CA GLY A 558 7.33 -14.84 -3.72
C GLY A 558 7.50 -13.56 -2.89
N HIS A 559 7.71 -13.66 -1.56
CA HIS A 559 7.85 -12.51 -0.66
C HIS A 559 6.69 -11.48 -0.69
N MET A 560 5.48 -11.94 -1.03
CA MET A 560 4.25 -11.12 -1.19
C MET A 560 3.16 -11.56 -0.19
N LEU A 561 2.21 -10.67 0.15
CA LEU A 561 1.05 -11.00 1.00
C LEU A 561 -0.27 -11.16 0.23
N ILE A 562 -0.43 -10.49 -0.90
CA ILE A 562 -1.65 -10.47 -1.72
C ILE A 562 -1.32 -11.10 -3.08
N GLY A 563 -2.28 -11.80 -3.69
CA GLY A 563 -2.19 -12.21 -5.10
C GLY A 563 -1.12 -13.26 -5.40
N ALA A 564 -0.86 -14.18 -4.46
CA ALA A 564 0.08 -15.28 -4.66
C ALA A 564 -0.33 -16.15 -5.89
N PRO A 565 0.54 -16.31 -6.91
CA PRO A 565 0.23 -17.12 -8.09
C PRO A 565 -0.09 -18.58 -7.75
N LEU A 566 -0.93 -19.25 -8.54
CA LEU A 566 -1.28 -20.67 -8.36
C LEU A 566 -0.05 -21.58 -8.51
N GLU A 567 0.95 -21.14 -9.28
CA GLU A 567 2.28 -21.76 -9.43
C GLU A 567 3.02 -21.87 -8.10
N MET A 568 2.65 -21.06 -7.09
CA MET A 568 3.23 -21.10 -5.75
C MET A 568 2.55 -22.11 -4.82
N SER A 569 1.48 -22.78 -5.24
CA SER A 569 0.72 -23.76 -4.44
C SER A 569 1.54 -24.97 -3.97
N LYS A 570 2.60 -25.31 -4.70
CA LYS A 570 3.57 -26.39 -4.37
C LYS A 570 4.90 -25.82 -3.82
N CYS A 571 4.91 -24.57 -3.35
CA CYS A 571 6.09 -23.82 -2.88
C CYS A 571 5.88 -23.24 -1.46
N GLY A 572 6.93 -22.64 -0.89
CA GLY A 572 6.79 -21.89 0.37
C GLY A 572 6.57 -22.81 1.57
N LEU A 573 5.66 -22.40 2.45
CA LEU A 573 5.15 -23.24 3.54
C LEU A 573 4.16 -24.31 3.04
N ALA A 574 3.72 -24.25 1.77
CA ALA A 574 2.87 -25.24 1.11
C ALA A 574 3.65 -26.32 0.33
N ALA A 575 4.98 -26.23 0.25
CA ALA A 575 5.79 -27.16 -0.54
C ALA A 575 5.69 -28.62 -0.07
N ASN A 576 5.82 -29.58 -1.00
CA ASN A 576 5.55 -30.99 -0.72
C ASN A 576 6.55 -31.64 0.25
N THR A 577 7.85 -31.33 0.15
CA THR A 577 8.86 -31.89 1.07
C THR A 577 9.19 -30.93 2.22
N SER A 578 9.50 -31.49 3.41
CA SER A 578 9.93 -30.70 4.57
C SER A 578 11.23 -29.93 4.31
N GLU A 579 12.11 -30.47 3.46
CA GLU A 579 13.32 -29.80 2.96
C GLU A 579 13.01 -28.52 2.17
N GLN A 580 12.03 -28.55 1.26
CA GLN A 580 11.59 -27.37 0.52
C GLN A 580 10.92 -26.32 1.43
N ARG A 581 10.16 -26.79 2.44
CA ARG A 581 9.54 -25.92 3.46
C ARG A 581 10.55 -25.35 4.46
N HIS A 582 11.66 -26.04 4.73
CA HIS A 582 12.59 -25.76 5.83
C HIS A 582 13.06 -24.30 5.87
N ARG A 583 13.47 -23.72 4.73
CA ARG A 583 13.95 -22.33 4.69
C ARG A 583 12.91 -21.30 5.15
N TYR A 584 11.62 -21.60 4.93
CA TYR A 584 10.50 -20.75 5.32
C TYR A 584 10.08 -21.00 6.78
N ILE A 585 10.06 -22.27 7.21
CA ILE A 585 9.89 -22.67 8.61
C ILE A 585 10.96 -22.00 9.52
N LEU A 586 12.21 -21.92 9.06
CA LEU A 586 13.28 -21.23 9.75
C LEU A 586 13.04 -19.71 9.87
N ARG A 587 12.51 -19.06 8.82
CA ARG A 587 12.16 -17.63 8.87
C ARG A 587 11.01 -17.38 9.86
N ALA A 588 9.97 -18.21 9.83
CA ALA A 588 8.89 -18.15 10.80
C ALA A 588 9.38 -18.37 12.24
N ALA A 589 10.26 -19.36 12.46
CA ALA A 589 10.89 -19.63 13.75
C ALA A 589 11.68 -18.43 14.30
N ILE A 590 12.42 -17.70 13.44
CA ILE A 590 13.16 -16.49 13.83
C ILE A 590 12.20 -15.38 14.29
N LEU A 591 11.10 -15.14 13.59
CA LEU A 591 10.10 -14.13 14.00
C LEU A 591 9.46 -14.51 15.34
N MET A 592 9.12 -15.79 15.50
CA MET A 592 8.55 -16.36 16.73
C MET A 592 9.44 -16.21 17.97
N LEU A 593 10.74 -15.88 17.82
CA LEU A 593 11.62 -15.59 18.97
C LEU A 593 11.18 -14.36 19.78
N ASP A 594 10.50 -13.39 19.13
CA ASP A 594 10.00 -12.17 19.78
C ASP A 594 8.57 -12.28 20.31
N TRP A 595 7.87 -13.37 20.05
CA TRP A 595 6.43 -13.46 20.33
C TRP A 595 6.15 -13.58 21.83
N VAL A 596 5.30 -12.68 22.34
CA VAL A 596 4.75 -12.69 23.70
C VAL A 596 3.47 -13.52 23.70
N THR A 597 3.47 -14.63 24.44
CA THR A 597 2.42 -15.66 24.42
C THR A 597 2.05 -16.10 25.85
N LYS A 598 0.85 -16.68 26.04
CA LYS A 598 0.46 -17.33 27.30
C LYS A 598 1.05 -18.74 27.39
N SER A 599 0.97 -19.49 26.30
CA SER A 599 1.61 -20.81 26.17
C SER A 599 3.13 -20.67 26.07
N PRO A 600 3.91 -21.58 26.69
CA PRO A 600 5.37 -21.57 26.57
C PRO A 600 5.82 -21.91 25.15
N ARG A 601 6.88 -21.25 24.69
CA ARG A 601 7.49 -21.52 23.38
C ARG A 601 8.15 -22.90 23.38
N PRO A 602 7.91 -23.75 22.36
CA PRO A 602 8.57 -25.06 22.26
C PRO A 602 10.10 -24.94 22.21
N PRO A 603 10.87 -25.78 22.95
CA PRO A 603 12.33 -25.73 22.97
C PRO A 603 13.05 -25.92 21.61
N ALA A 604 12.35 -26.38 20.57
CA ALA A 604 12.89 -26.43 19.21
C ALA A 604 13.03 -25.03 18.57
N ILE A 605 12.20 -24.05 18.98
CA ILE A 605 12.21 -22.65 18.49
C ILE A 605 13.12 -21.78 19.38
N MET A 606 14.33 -22.26 19.66
CA MET A 606 15.27 -21.60 20.60
C MET A 606 16.40 -20.84 19.88
N PRO A 607 17.02 -19.81 20.51
CA PRO A 607 17.98 -18.90 19.86
C PRO A 607 19.29 -19.53 19.35
N SER A 608 19.54 -20.83 19.58
CA SER A 608 20.77 -21.54 19.21
C SER A 608 20.87 -21.85 17.71
N ILE A 609 20.61 -20.83 16.88
CA ILE A 609 20.76 -20.79 15.42
C ILE A 609 22.20 -21.17 15.00
N ALA A 610 23.19 -21.11 15.91
CA ALA A 610 24.52 -21.70 15.74
C ALA A 610 24.52 -23.21 15.35
N ARG A 611 23.42 -23.95 15.57
CA ARG A 611 23.24 -25.33 15.06
C ARG A 611 22.90 -25.41 13.55
N LEU A 612 22.83 -24.29 12.82
CA LEU A 612 22.49 -24.23 11.39
C LEU A 612 23.32 -25.13 10.46
N LEU A 613 24.53 -25.54 10.85
CA LEU A 613 25.42 -26.32 9.99
C LEU A 613 25.12 -27.83 9.96
N ASN A 614 24.45 -28.39 10.97
CA ASN A 614 24.31 -29.85 11.15
C ASN A 614 22.83 -30.30 11.24
N TRP A 615 22.05 -30.12 10.17
CA TRP A 615 20.64 -30.50 10.15
C TRP A 615 20.41 -31.91 9.62
N SER A 616 19.54 -32.65 10.31
CA SER A 616 19.00 -33.94 9.86
C SER A 616 17.52 -33.77 9.46
N PRO A 617 16.94 -34.71 8.69
CA PRO A 617 15.50 -34.72 8.43
C PRO A 617 14.64 -34.75 9.70
N SER A 618 15.11 -35.43 10.76
CA SER A 618 14.44 -35.45 12.07
C SER A 618 14.47 -34.08 12.78
N HIS A 619 15.56 -33.31 12.67
CA HIS A 619 15.61 -31.93 13.18
C HIS A 619 14.68 -31.00 12.39
N MET A 620 14.60 -31.15 11.06
CA MET A 620 13.64 -30.39 10.22
C MET A 620 12.19 -30.66 10.65
N GLN A 621 11.80 -31.92 10.78
CA GLN A 621 10.44 -32.31 11.17
C GLN A 621 10.08 -31.87 12.59
N ALA A 622 11.03 -31.94 13.52
CA ALA A 622 10.84 -31.49 14.90
C ALA A 622 10.62 -29.96 15.00
N LEU A 623 11.38 -29.15 14.24
CA LEU A 623 11.13 -27.71 14.18
C LEU A 623 9.81 -27.42 13.46
N GLU A 624 9.51 -28.08 12.35
CA GLU A 624 8.26 -27.87 11.62
C GLU A 624 7.04 -28.09 12.53
N SER A 625 6.98 -29.24 13.21
CA SER A 625 5.88 -29.54 14.16
C SER A 625 5.79 -28.50 15.29
N ALA A 626 6.93 -28.03 15.80
CA ALA A 626 6.98 -27.00 16.83
C ALA A 626 6.48 -25.63 16.33
N VAL A 627 6.91 -25.19 15.16
CA VAL A 627 6.51 -23.91 14.52
C VAL A 627 5.02 -23.93 14.20
N CYS A 628 4.50 -25.02 13.63
CA CYS A 628 3.08 -25.17 13.35
C CYS A 628 2.24 -25.10 14.64
N ARG A 629 2.61 -25.85 15.69
CA ARG A 629 1.89 -25.87 16.98
C ARG A 629 1.97 -24.53 17.71
N TYR A 630 3.12 -23.86 17.70
CA TYR A 630 3.26 -22.54 18.32
C TYR A 630 2.45 -21.48 17.56
N TYR A 631 2.39 -21.54 16.22
CA TYR A 631 1.50 -20.70 15.42
C TYR A 631 0.03 -20.90 15.78
N THR A 632 -0.49 -22.12 15.70
CA THR A 632 -1.94 -22.37 15.87
C THR A 632 -2.42 -22.05 17.28
N GLN A 633 -1.61 -22.36 18.30
CA GLN A 633 -1.89 -22.01 19.69
C GLN A 633 -1.84 -20.48 19.91
N THR A 634 -0.81 -19.80 19.42
CA THR A 634 -0.66 -18.35 19.58
C THR A 634 -1.75 -17.59 18.81
N PHE A 635 -2.16 -18.09 17.64
CA PHE A 635 -3.28 -17.53 16.90
C PHE A 635 -4.60 -17.65 17.68
N TRP A 636 -4.87 -18.80 18.31
CA TRP A 636 -6.02 -18.94 19.21
C TRP A 636 -5.97 -17.95 20.38
N GLU A 637 -4.79 -17.76 20.99
CA GLU A 637 -4.59 -16.79 22.07
C GLU A 637 -4.86 -15.34 21.65
N TYR A 638 -4.51 -14.93 20.43
CA TYR A 638 -4.70 -13.55 19.96
C TYR A 638 -6.00 -13.28 19.19
N PHE A 639 -6.67 -14.32 18.65
CA PHE A 639 -7.85 -14.14 17.80
C PHE A 639 -9.10 -14.90 18.25
N GLY A 640 -8.99 -15.83 19.22
CA GLY A 640 -10.15 -16.53 19.78
C GLY A 640 -10.99 -17.31 18.75
N ARG A 641 -10.34 -17.77 17.67
CA ARG A 641 -10.88 -18.67 16.63
C ARG A 641 -9.77 -19.59 16.10
N ALA A 642 -10.15 -20.59 15.30
CA ALA A 642 -9.19 -21.37 14.52
C ALA A 642 -8.49 -20.46 13.48
N ALA A 643 -7.20 -20.70 13.27
CA ALA A 643 -6.43 -20.12 12.18
C ALA A 643 -6.82 -20.78 10.84
N VAL A 644 -6.64 -20.04 9.76
CA VAL A 644 -6.45 -20.65 8.43
C VAL A 644 -5.02 -21.18 8.36
N VAL A 645 -4.85 -22.37 7.78
CA VAL A 645 -3.57 -23.07 7.63
C VAL A 645 -3.24 -23.25 6.15
N PRO A 646 -1.95 -23.30 5.76
CA PRO A 646 -1.56 -23.44 4.36
C PRO A 646 -1.98 -24.81 3.81
N LEU A 647 -2.47 -24.78 2.57
CA LEU A 647 -2.87 -25.95 1.80
C LEU A 647 -1.95 -26.13 0.59
N CYS A 648 -1.90 -27.32 0.02
CA CYS A 648 -1.16 -27.62 -1.22
C CYS A 648 -2.14 -28.09 -2.32
N LEU A 649 -1.85 -27.75 -3.58
CA LEU A 649 -2.55 -28.34 -4.73
C LEU A 649 -1.81 -29.62 -5.18
N ASP A 650 -2.56 -30.70 -5.35
CA ASP A 650 -2.06 -32.04 -5.71
C ASP A 650 -1.99 -32.28 -7.23
N HIS A 651 -2.79 -31.55 -8.01
CA HIS A 651 -2.88 -31.58 -9.47
C HIS A 651 -2.04 -30.45 -10.10
N ASP A 652 -1.90 -30.47 -11.42
CA ASP A 652 -1.31 -29.36 -12.18
C ASP A 652 -2.39 -28.34 -12.57
N ILE A 653 -1.98 -27.08 -12.64
CA ILE A 653 -2.86 -25.91 -12.66
C ILE A 653 -3.65 -25.82 -13.97
N SER A 654 -4.93 -25.45 -13.87
CA SER A 654 -5.81 -25.24 -15.01
C SER A 654 -5.36 -24.04 -15.87
N LYS A 655 -5.54 -24.15 -17.19
CA LYS A 655 -5.10 -23.15 -18.19
C LYS A 655 -6.25 -22.31 -18.73
#